data_AF-A0A4R9BRI2-F1
#
_entry.id   AF-A0A4R9BRI2-F1
#
_cell.length_a   1.000
_cell.length_b   1.000
_cell.length_c   1.000
_cell.angle_alpha   90.00
_cell.angle_beta   90.00
_cell.angle_gamma   90.00
#
_symmetry.space_group_name_H-M   'P 1'
#
loop_
_entity.id
_entity.type
_entity.pdbx_description
1 polymer ?
#
loop_
_entity_poly.entity_id
_entity_poly.type
_entity_poly.pdbx_seq_one_letter_code
_entity_poly.pdbx_strand_id
1 'polypeptide(L)'
;MVAIPVAGLSGVALVGLSMVPTVDETIAVELGQAEARINMISSPDPSLIQRPARPGWHQVEMDSAGVPVNTQADAHLVDPATLVPADSTLLALRSTDVTIETATGIAGIPAVEGETWNAEFDPKYALVDGRAPQTNDEILVTAAGLDRLGVGLGDRATLLDPERSVTVVGVLDVAEYPDSKIAVFGRLGAFTGDTQPSVDQDDFYLFDHALNWTAVQQLNESGAVVLSKSVLLDPPPVGSYQLQASAELQGAATTVVTLTAAGVAFAVLEVALLAGAAFTVGVRHQQRTLATVASVGGHRRTLFQIVTASGLVLGLAGGIVGVAIGVLSGSLFMAITGDGSAVQYWGYHLSIPILIGIALFAMLIGWIAALLPAWTASRLDVLAALRGARSPQVVHRTGRRWIGISIIVAGVAMTAGGALAGTASFSTPGVIDNSSLYQLSIMLVLAGPVLAQVGALLVAPVILSALAALVTRLGTGARLAARDVVRNRSRSLPVLAAIMTTVFVGTMLLAFFGGSDQASRESYERWNAEGQMMVDLNGWTDGTSQIIYPIAPEVSTMLREQFGADKVSVLSGVQPASPEATDNSPKPLVVLRPEVRCELVSGSNPAGACDAPFWLFSNGSAPQIWTGTIDDLALILDEEVSRDAQRALRAGGAVSLYPQYVQDDGTIQIDWMPASTMVGDDQNQKVAPLSTKTIDAVVQQPAHPIHFGVFMLESTARSHGLAPVTLRVLASLPAPLDDADYDQLWGSLRSLTGGTDLLARYEAGPGSTIETSG
;
A
#
# COMPACT_ATOMS: atom_id res chain seq x y z
N MET A 1 -14.29 13.76 -29.06
CA MET A 1 -14.62 12.33 -28.90
C MET A 1 -13.37 11.47 -28.93
N VAL A 2 -12.53 11.51 -29.98
CA VAL A 2 -11.24 10.79 -29.96
C VAL A 2 -10.23 11.42 -28.99
N ALA A 3 -10.16 12.75 -28.92
CA ALA A 3 -9.14 13.43 -28.11
C ALA A 3 -9.24 13.20 -26.59
N ILE A 4 -10.45 13.04 -26.03
CA ILE A 4 -10.62 12.94 -24.56
C ILE A 4 -10.04 11.63 -24.00
N PRO A 5 -10.37 10.44 -24.54
CA PRO A 5 -9.77 9.20 -24.06
C PRO A 5 -8.26 9.14 -24.33
N VAL A 6 -7.80 9.74 -25.44
CA VAL A 6 -6.37 9.86 -25.72
C VAL A 6 -5.67 10.75 -24.69
N ALA A 7 -6.31 11.84 -24.25
CA ALA A 7 -5.79 12.68 -23.18
C ALA A 7 -5.67 11.91 -21.86
N GLY A 8 -6.71 11.18 -21.46
CA GLY A 8 -6.65 10.33 -20.27
C GLY A 8 -5.53 9.29 -20.35
N LEU A 9 -5.42 8.58 -21.47
CA LEU A 9 -4.38 7.56 -21.66
C LEU A 9 -2.97 8.16 -21.67
N SER A 10 -2.77 9.32 -22.30
CA SER A 10 -1.48 10.00 -22.32
C SER A 10 -1.09 10.58 -20.97
N GLY A 11 -2.05 11.12 -20.22
CA GLY A 11 -1.83 11.65 -18.86
C GLY A 11 -1.49 10.54 -17.87
N VAL A 12 -2.25 9.44 -17.87
CA VAL A 12 -1.96 8.25 -17.04
C VAL A 12 -0.62 7.63 -17.43
N ALA A 13 -0.30 7.55 -18.73
CA ALA A 13 1.00 7.04 -19.16
C ALA A 13 2.15 7.93 -18.66
N LEU A 14 2.00 9.26 -18.71
CA LEU A 14 3.01 10.18 -18.19
C LEU A 14 3.22 10.00 -16.68
N VAL A 15 2.14 10.07 -15.88
CA VAL A 15 2.21 9.93 -14.42
C VAL A 15 2.75 8.54 -14.05
N GLY A 16 2.16 7.48 -14.62
CA GLY A 16 2.55 6.11 -14.32
C GLY A 16 3.99 5.76 -14.71
N LEU A 17 4.52 6.33 -15.80
CA LEU A 17 5.95 6.18 -16.13
C LEU A 17 6.84 6.98 -15.18
N SER A 18 6.37 8.12 -14.68
CA SER A 18 7.12 9.00 -13.76
C SER A 18 7.18 8.43 -12.33
N MET A 19 6.24 7.56 -11.96
CA MET A 19 6.28 6.79 -10.70
C MET A 19 7.22 5.58 -10.75
N VAL A 20 7.71 5.20 -11.94
CA VAL A 20 8.64 4.07 -12.08
C VAL A 20 10.06 4.61 -12.25
N PRO A 21 11.00 4.24 -11.36
CA PRO A 21 12.38 4.69 -11.47
C PRO A 21 13.07 4.17 -12.73
N THR A 22 13.90 5.01 -13.33
CA THR A 22 14.98 4.53 -14.19
C THR A 22 16.16 4.02 -13.35
N VAL A 23 17.06 3.27 -13.99
CA VAL A 23 18.29 2.79 -13.34
C VAL A 23 19.14 3.95 -12.82
N ASP A 24 19.29 5.01 -13.64
CA ASP A 24 20.09 6.18 -13.28
C ASP A 24 19.50 6.95 -12.09
N GLU A 25 18.17 7.10 -12.02
CA GLU A 25 17.50 7.73 -10.88
C GLU A 25 17.57 6.87 -9.61
N THR A 26 17.46 5.55 -9.75
CA THR A 26 17.66 4.63 -8.63
C THR A 26 19.07 4.80 -8.07
N ILE A 27 20.09 4.84 -8.92
CA ILE A 27 21.48 5.08 -8.52
C ILE A 27 21.60 6.44 -7.84
N ALA A 28 21.02 7.50 -8.42
CA ALA A 28 21.11 8.86 -7.89
C ALA A 28 20.51 8.99 -6.48
N VAL A 29 19.34 8.39 -6.23
CA VAL A 29 18.65 8.45 -4.92
C VAL A 29 19.25 7.48 -3.90
N GLU A 30 19.61 6.27 -4.31
CA GLU A 30 20.09 5.25 -3.39
C GLU A 30 21.58 5.37 -3.07
N LEU A 31 22.40 5.72 -4.08
CA LEU A 31 23.86 5.70 -4.01
C LEU A 31 24.50 7.10 -4.14
N GLY A 32 23.80 8.08 -4.72
CA GLY A 32 24.44 9.33 -5.14
C GLY A 32 25.49 9.05 -6.21
N GLN A 33 26.76 9.31 -5.91
CA GLN A 33 27.90 8.97 -6.78
C GLN A 33 28.66 7.72 -6.32
N ALA A 34 28.24 7.08 -5.23
CA ALA A 34 28.86 5.85 -4.75
C ALA A 34 28.76 4.72 -5.79
N GLU A 35 29.80 3.88 -5.82
CA GLU A 35 29.83 2.69 -6.69
C GLU A 35 29.04 1.53 -6.08
N ALA A 36 28.94 1.45 -4.75
CA ALA A 36 28.07 0.50 -4.07
C ALA A 36 27.66 0.93 -2.65
N ARG A 37 26.54 0.38 -2.15
CA ARG A 37 26.17 0.35 -0.73
C ARG A 37 26.25 -1.07 -0.22
N ILE A 38 26.95 -1.30 0.88
CA ILE A 38 27.21 -2.58 1.50
C ILE A 38 26.55 -2.58 2.88
N ASN A 39 25.73 -3.59 3.15
CA ASN A 39 25.07 -3.82 4.42
C ASN A 39 25.48 -5.21 4.92
N MET A 40 26.03 -5.30 6.13
CA MET A 40 26.36 -6.59 6.73
C MET A 40 25.13 -7.10 7.47
N ILE A 41 24.59 -8.24 7.05
CA ILE A 41 23.31 -8.76 7.57
C ILE A 41 23.46 -10.07 8.34
N SER A 42 24.56 -10.78 8.11
CA SER A 42 24.83 -12.05 8.78
C SER A 42 26.33 -12.27 8.89
N SER A 43 26.73 -13.20 9.75
CA SER A 43 28.08 -13.75 9.71
C SER A 43 28.29 -14.49 8.37
N PRO A 44 29.54 -14.79 7.97
CA PRO A 44 29.83 -15.44 6.70
C PRO A 44 29.00 -16.71 6.47
N ASP A 45 28.23 -16.71 5.38
CA ASP A 45 27.36 -17.81 5.00
C ASP A 45 27.49 -18.06 3.48
N PRO A 46 28.05 -19.21 3.06
CA PRO A 46 28.24 -19.51 1.64
C PRO A 46 26.93 -19.70 0.86
N SER A 47 25.79 -19.83 1.56
CA SER A 47 24.47 -19.96 0.96
C SER A 47 23.75 -18.62 0.78
N LEU A 48 24.30 -17.51 1.29
CA LEU A 48 23.68 -16.20 1.16
C LEU A 48 23.62 -15.78 -0.31
N ILE A 49 22.41 -15.52 -0.78
CA ILE A 49 22.13 -15.01 -2.12
C ILE A 49 21.22 -13.79 -2.04
N GLN A 50 21.40 -12.83 -2.94
CA GLN A 50 20.59 -11.60 -3.00
C GLN A 50 20.04 -11.34 -4.39
N ARG A 51 18.99 -10.51 -4.49
CA ARG A 51 18.56 -9.99 -5.79
C ARG A 51 19.53 -8.90 -6.26
N PRO A 52 19.98 -8.92 -7.53
CA PRO A 52 20.96 -7.95 -8.04
C PRO A 52 20.57 -6.47 -7.85
N ALA A 53 19.29 -6.14 -8.02
CA ALA A 53 18.79 -4.77 -7.95
C ALA A 53 18.06 -4.42 -6.63
N ARG A 54 17.94 -5.37 -5.70
CA ARG A 54 17.22 -5.19 -4.42
C ARG A 54 17.86 -6.04 -3.32
N PRO A 55 18.94 -5.57 -2.67
CA PRO A 55 19.69 -6.36 -1.67
C PRO A 55 18.85 -6.75 -0.44
N GLY A 56 17.83 -5.96 -0.10
CA GLY A 56 16.86 -6.32 0.95
C GLY A 56 16.08 -7.62 0.67
N TRP A 57 16.09 -8.10 -0.57
CA TRP A 57 15.54 -9.40 -0.95
C TRP A 57 16.68 -10.42 -1.06
N HIS A 58 17.04 -11.01 0.08
CA HIS A 58 18.08 -12.02 0.20
C HIS A 58 17.56 -13.29 0.88
N GLN A 59 18.27 -14.40 0.71
CA GLN A 59 17.96 -15.70 1.29
C GLN A 59 19.24 -16.39 1.74
N VAL A 60 19.15 -17.08 2.87
CA VAL A 60 20.15 -18.04 3.34
C VAL A 60 19.51 -19.42 3.41
N GLU A 61 20.32 -20.47 3.38
CA GLU A 61 19.85 -21.83 3.58
C GLU A 61 19.41 -22.01 5.04
N MET A 62 18.14 -22.37 5.22
CA MET A 62 17.54 -22.62 6.53
C MET A 62 17.35 -24.13 6.72
N ASP A 63 17.53 -24.61 7.96
CA ASP A 63 17.18 -25.98 8.33
C ASP A 63 15.65 -26.15 8.51
N SER A 64 15.21 -27.36 8.84
CA SER A 64 13.79 -27.65 9.09
C SER A 64 13.19 -26.92 10.29
N ALA A 65 14.02 -26.29 11.13
CA ALA A 65 13.63 -25.47 12.27
C ALA A 65 13.67 -23.97 11.96
N GLY A 66 14.02 -23.56 10.73
CA GLY A 66 14.11 -22.16 10.33
C GLY A 66 15.39 -21.46 10.79
N VAL A 67 16.40 -22.23 11.22
CA VAL A 67 17.70 -21.71 11.63
C VAL A 67 18.66 -21.75 10.43
N PRO A 68 19.45 -20.68 10.18
CA PRO A 68 20.48 -20.71 9.16
C PRO A 68 21.45 -21.89 9.34
N VAL A 69 21.64 -22.70 8.30
CA VAL A 69 22.42 -23.95 8.37
C VAL A 69 23.91 -23.69 8.57
N ASN A 70 24.43 -22.60 8.00
CA ASN A 70 25.87 -22.36 7.89
C ASN A 70 26.38 -21.30 8.86
N THR A 71 25.51 -20.65 9.63
CA THR A 71 25.89 -19.58 10.56
C THR A 71 26.15 -20.16 11.95
N GLN A 72 27.30 -19.86 12.56
CA GLN A 72 27.61 -20.29 13.92
C GLN A 72 27.07 -19.27 14.93
N ALA A 73 26.55 -19.74 16.07
CA ALA A 73 25.96 -18.87 17.10
C ALA A 73 26.94 -17.82 17.68
N ASP A 74 28.26 -18.09 17.62
CA ASP A 74 29.31 -17.19 18.13
C ASP A 74 30.07 -16.44 17.01
N ALA A 75 29.60 -16.48 15.76
CA ALA A 75 30.32 -15.87 14.63
C ALA A 75 30.07 -14.36 14.55
N HIS A 76 31.13 -13.57 14.61
CA HIS A 76 31.07 -12.12 14.42
C HIS A 76 30.90 -11.73 12.94
N LEU A 77 30.27 -10.58 12.71
CA LEU A 77 30.22 -9.96 11.38
C LEU A 77 31.65 -9.59 10.93
N VAL A 78 31.90 -9.73 9.63
CA VAL A 78 33.20 -9.36 9.03
C VAL A 78 33.22 -7.85 8.78
N ASP A 79 34.34 -7.20 9.11
CA ASP A 79 34.54 -5.79 8.81
C ASP A 79 34.55 -5.57 7.28
N PRO A 80 33.62 -4.77 6.72
CA PRO A 80 33.53 -4.53 5.29
C PRO A 80 34.79 -3.87 4.72
N ALA A 81 35.56 -3.11 5.51
CA ALA A 81 36.82 -2.52 5.07
C ALA A 81 37.88 -3.59 4.71
N THR A 82 37.76 -4.80 5.24
CA THR A 82 38.64 -5.94 4.89
C THR A 82 38.20 -6.68 3.63
N LEU A 83 36.96 -6.46 3.20
CA LEU A 83 36.34 -7.13 2.06
C LEU A 83 36.50 -6.34 0.75
N VAL A 84 36.83 -5.05 0.85
CA VAL A 84 37.06 -4.16 -0.30
C VAL A 84 38.55 -3.85 -0.49
N PRO A 85 38.98 -3.47 -1.70
CA PRO A 85 40.38 -3.09 -1.94
C PRO A 85 40.83 -1.91 -1.06
N ALA A 86 42.07 -1.97 -0.56
CA ALA A 86 42.60 -0.99 0.39
C ALA A 86 42.78 0.44 -0.19
N ASP A 87 42.68 0.61 -1.51
CA ASP A 87 42.72 1.88 -2.22
C ASP A 87 41.32 2.50 -2.42
N SER A 88 40.26 1.83 -1.99
CA SER A 88 38.89 2.34 -2.08
C SER A 88 38.51 3.22 -0.89
N THR A 89 37.62 4.19 -1.13
CA THR A 89 37.08 5.05 -0.09
C THR A 89 35.77 4.45 0.41
N LEU A 90 35.69 4.17 1.72
CA LEU A 90 34.49 3.61 2.35
C LEU A 90 33.98 4.60 3.41
N LEU A 91 32.73 5.06 3.27
CA LEU A 91 32.07 5.94 4.23
C LEU A 91 30.92 5.20 4.91
N ALA A 92 30.90 5.22 6.24
CA ALA A 92 29.82 4.65 7.03
C ALA A 92 28.75 5.71 7.31
N LEU A 93 27.49 5.37 7.08
CA LEU A 93 26.32 6.14 7.53
C LEU A 93 25.53 5.30 8.54
N ARG A 94 25.30 5.86 9.73
CA ARG A 94 24.52 5.21 10.79
C ARG A 94 23.14 5.85 10.86
N SER A 95 22.09 5.03 10.80
CA SER A 95 20.73 5.51 11.09
C SER A 95 20.45 5.34 12.58
N THR A 96 19.91 6.37 13.21
CA THR A 96 19.55 6.38 14.63
C THR A 96 18.35 7.31 14.85
N ASP A 97 17.89 7.42 16.08
CA ASP A 97 16.85 8.38 16.48
C ASP A 97 17.41 9.26 17.60
N VAL A 98 17.10 10.55 17.55
CA VAL A 98 17.50 11.50 18.60
C VAL A 98 16.28 12.12 19.23
N THR A 99 16.36 12.37 20.54
CA THR A 99 15.36 13.21 21.19
C THR A 99 15.87 14.64 21.23
N ILE A 100 15.09 15.57 20.68
CA ILE A 100 15.46 16.98 20.56
C ILE A 100 14.33 17.90 21.00
N GLU A 101 14.68 19.03 21.61
CA GLU A 101 13.75 20.10 21.95
C GLU A 101 13.21 20.75 20.68
N THR A 102 11.88 20.83 20.57
CA THR A 102 11.17 21.50 19.48
C THR A 102 10.61 22.83 19.96
N ALA A 103 10.04 23.63 19.05
CA ALA A 103 9.39 24.90 19.43
C ALA A 103 8.20 24.70 20.40
N THR A 104 7.62 23.50 20.42
CA THR A 104 6.39 23.17 21.14
C THR A 104 6.59 22.13 22.25
N GLY A 105 7.73 21.44 22.31
CA GLY A 105 8.00 20.41 23.31
C GLY A 105 9.27 19.64 22.99
N ILE A 106 9.17 18.31 22.89
CA ILE A 106 10.29 17.45 22.48
C ILE A 106 9.79 16.42 21.48
N ALA A 107 10.65 16.02 20.54
CA ALA A 107 10.32 14.98 19.58
C ALA A 107 11.47 14.00 19.42
N GLY A 108 11.12 12.72 19.21
CA GLY A 108 12.01 11.75 18.61
C GLY A 108 12.09 12.02 17.11
N ILE A 109 13.28 12.32 16.61
CA ILE A 109 13.52 12.67 15.20
C ILE A 109 14.53 11.69 14.61
N PRO A 110 14.24 11.11 13.41
CA PRO A 110 15.21 10.31 12.68
C PRO A 110 16.50 11.08 12.45
N ALA A 111 17.61 10.45 12.75
CA ALA A 111 18.93 11.03 12.61
C ALA A 111 19.87 10.13 11.82
N VAL A 112 20.77 10.75 11.05
CA VAL A 112 21.82 10.04 10.33
C VAL A 112 23.18 10.58 10.75
N GLU A 113 24.05 9.70 11.19
CA GLU A 113 25.44 10.02 11.48
C GLU A 113 26.35 9.62 10.32
N GLY A 114 27.32 10.46 10.00
CA GLY A 114 28.29 10.21 8.93
C GLY A 114 28.43 11.43 8.04
N GLU A 115 29.31 11.36 7.04
CA GLU A 115 29.61 12.50 6.17
C GLU A 115 28.56 12.70 5.06
N THR A 116 27.29 12.87 5.44
CA THR A 116 26.16 13.04 4.48
C THR A 116 26.29 14.28 3.61
N TRP A 117 27.04 15.30 4.05
CA TRP A 117 27.35 16.50 3.28
C TRP A 117 28.51 16.32 2.28
N ASN A 118 29.08 15.11 2.17
CA ASN A 118 30.11 14.85 1.17
C ASN A 118 29.49 15.03 -0.24
N ALA A 119 30.17 15.79 -1.10
CA ALA A 119 29.71 16.08 -2.45
C ALA A 119 29.55 14.81 -3.32
N GLU A 120 30.19 13.71 -2.96
CA GLU A 120 30.02 12.41 -3.61
C GLU A 120 28.64 11.77 -3.33
N PHE A 121 27.86 12.28 -2.37
CA PHE A 121 26.47 11.86 -2.17
C PHE A 121 25.46 12.68 -2.98
N ASP A 122 25.82 13.74 -3.70
CA ASP A 122 24.89 14.49 -4.54
C ASP A 122 24.37 13.61 -5.70
N PRO A 123 23.05 13.43 -5.91
CA PRO A 123 21.92 14.16 -5.30
C PRO A 123 21.17 13.46 -4.17
N LYS A 124 21.64 12.30 -3.67
CA LYS A 124 21.06 11.63 -2.49
C LYS A 124 20.98 12.57 -1.29
N TYR A 125 22.09 13.25 -1.01
CA TYR A 125 22.21 14.26 0.03
C TYR A 125 22.81 15.53 -0.57
N ALA A 126 22.03 16.62 -0.58
CA ALA A 126 22.47 17.90 -1.12
C ALA A 126 22.47 18.97 -0.02
N LEU A 127 23.63 19.57 0.25
CA LEU A 127 23.73 20.70 1.17
C LEU A 127 23.24 21.96 0.45
N VAL A 128 22.02 22.40 0.76
CA VAL A 128 21.34 23.51 0.06
C VAL A 128 21.73 24.86 0.65
N ASP A 129 21.83 24.95 1.98
CA ASP A 129 22.18 26.19 2.68
C ASP A 129 23.10 25.92 3.87
N GLY A 130 23.91 26.92 4.26
CA GLY A 130 24.87 26.83 5.35
C GLY A 130 26.17 26.10 4.98
N ARG A 131 26.71 25.31 5.92
CA ARG A 131 28.01 24.63 5.79
C ARG A 131 28.01 23.25 6.45
N ALA A 132 28.97 22.42 6.05
CA ALA A 132 29.23 21.14 6.71
C ALA A 132 29.62 21.30 8.19
N PRO A 133 29.20 20.36 9.06
CA PRO A 133 29.57 20.33 10.47
C PRO A 133 31.06 19.95 10.63
N GLN A 134 31.77 20.78 11.41
CA GLN A 134 33.19 20.60 11.71
C GLN A 134 33.42 19.89 13.04
N THR A 135 32.42 19.90 13.93
CA THR A 135 32.50 19.30 15.27
C THR A 135 31.24 18.46 15.55
N ASN A 136 31.27 17.65 16.60
CA ASN A 136 30.12 16.83 17.01
C ASN A 136 29.01 17.65 17.72
N ASP A 137 29.26 18.95 17.93
CA ASP A 137 28.28 19.91 18.48
C ASP A 137 27.59 20.71 17.34
N GLU A 138 27.80 20.33 16.09
CA GLU A 138 27.21 20.96 14.91
C GLU A 138 26.39 19.92 14.14
N ILE A 139 25.17 20.29 13.76
CA ILE A 139 24.23 19.43 13.05
C ILE A 139 23.69 20.11 11.80
N LEU A 140 23.24 19.30 10.83
CA LEU A 140 22.41 19.72 9.72
C LEU A 140 20.98 19.24 9.96
N VAL A 141 20.01 19.90 9.35
CA VAL A 141 18.60 19.53 9.44
C VAL A 141 17.94 19.59 8.07
N THR A 142 16.80 18.94 7.89
CA THR A 142 15.94 19.22 6.72
C THR A 142 15.26 20.58 6.87
N ALA A 143 14.70 21.12 5.78
CA ALA A 143 13.99 22.40 5.82
C ALA A 143 12.83 22.40 6.83
N ALA A 144 12.01 21.34 6.83
CA ALA A 144 10.95 21.15 7.84
C ALA A 144 11.49 21.04 9.27
N GLY A 145 12.74 20.59 9.45
CA GLY A 145 13.41 20.57 10.73
C GLY A 145 13.63 21.96 11.33
N LEU A 146 13.96 22.97 10.53
CA LEU A 146 14.08 24.36 11.02
C LEU A 146 12.76 24.86 11.59
N ASP A 147 11.66 24.60 10.88
CA ASP A 147 10.32 25.05 11.25
C ASP A 147 9.82 24.37 12.53
N ARG A 148 9.95 23.04 12.66
CA ARG A 148 9.49 22.31 13.86
C ARG A 148 10.37 22.60 15.08
N LEU A 149 11.68 22.70 14.89
CA LEU A 149 12.60 23.05 15.98
C LEU A 149 12.47 24.53 16.39
N GLY A 150 11.95 25.39 15.51
CA GLY A 150 11.83 26.83 15.76
C GLY A 150 13.18 27.54 15.81
N VAL A 151 14.18 27.03 15.09
CA VAL A 151 15.57 27.52 15.08
C VAL A 151 15.99 27.93 13.68
N GLY A 152 16.85 28.95 13.58
CA GLY A 152 17.51 29.35 12.34
C GLY A 152 18.92 28.79 12.21
N LEU A 153 19.55 29.04 11.06
CA LEU A 153 20.96 28.72 10.85
C LEU A 153 21.86 29.55 11.79
N GLY A 154 22.72 28.86 12.53
CA GLY A 154 23.60 29.42 13.55
C GLY A 154 22.99 29.42 14.96
N ASP A 155 21.70 29.13 15.10
CA ASP A 155 21.05 28.98 16.40
C ASP A 155 21.39 27.64 17.04
N ARG A 156 21.15 27.55 18.35
CA ARG A 156 21.37 26.33 19.13
C ARG A 156 20.05 25.59 19.32
N ALA A 157 20.11 24.28 19.18
CA ALA A 157 19.09 23.34 19.60
C ALA A 157 19.61 22.47 20.75
N THR A 158 18.70 21.91 21.55
CA THR A 158 19.03 21.07 22.70
C THR A 158 18.66 19.63 22.40
N LEU A 159 19.66 18.76 22.29
CA LEU A 159 19.45 17.31 22.32
C LEU A 159 19.28 16.87 23.77
N LEU A 160 18.32 15.97 23.99
CA LEU A 160 18.01 15.35 25.28
C LEU A 160 18.50 13.91 25.35
N ASP A 161 18.62 13.24 24.20
CA ASP A 161 19.27 11.93 24.05
C ASP A 161 20.15 11.95 22.80
N PRO A 162 21.48 12.05 22.94
CA PRO A 162 22.24 12.32 24.17
C PRO A 162 22.05 13.77 24.64
N GLU A 163 22.14 14.05 25.95
CA GLU A 163 22.04 15.42 26.47
C GLU A 163 23.20 16.30 25.99
N ARG A 164 22.94 17.21 25.04
CA ARG A 164 23.95 18.07 24.43
C ARG A 164 23.31 19.29 23.76
N SER A 165 23.97 20.46 23.86
CA SER A 165 23.60 21.61 23.05
C SER A 165 24.34 21.55 21.71
N VAL A 166 23.58 21.57 20.62
CA VAL A 166 24.10 21.51 19.25
C VAL A 166 23.74 22.78 18.48
N THR A 167 24.57 23.15 17.51
CA THR A 167 24.35 24.31 16.65
C THR A 167 23.89 23.84 15.28
N VAL A 168 22.80 24.41 14.77
CA VAL A 168 22.31 24.10 13.42
C VAL A 168 23.14 24.90 12.41
N VAL A 169 23.95 24.23 11.59
CA VAL A 169 24.94 24.89 10.71
C VAL A 169 24.60 24.84 9.23
N GLY A 170 23.58 24.07 8.84
CA GLY A 170 23.13 23.97 7.46
C GLY A 170 21.85 23.19 7.27
N VAL A 171 21.30 23.29 6.06
CA VAL A 171 20.10 22.59 5.60
C VAL A 171 20.50 21.56 4.56
N LEU A 172 20.11 20.31 4.80
CA LEU A 172 20.30 19.20 3.88
C LEU A 172 18.96 18.87 3.21
N ASP A 173 18.99 18.78 1.89
CA ASP A 173 17.93 18.17 1.09
C ASP A 173 18.26 16.70 0.86
N VAL A 174 17.26 15.84 1.01
CA VAL A 174 17.41 14.39 0.93
C VAL A 174 16.45 13.89 -0.12
N ALA A 175 16.98 13.32 -1.21
CA ALA A 175 16.16 12.97 -2.37
C ALA A 175 15.00 12.02 -2.03
N GLU A 176 15.14 11.15 -1.03
CA GLU A 176 14.09 10.23 -0.61
C GLU A 176 12.99 10.88 0.25
N TYR A 177 13.29 12.00 0.91
CA TYR A 177 12.40 12.56 1.91
C TYR A 177 11.45 13.59 1.27
N PRO A 178 10.15 13.56 1.61
CA PRO A 178 9.26 14.65 1.23
C PRO A 178 9.66 15.93 1.98
N ASP A 179 9.31 17.09 1.43
CA ASP A 179 9.65 18.41 1.99
C ASP A 179 9.19 18.59 3.44
N SER A 180 8.12 17.88 3.83
CA SER A 180 7.55 17.89 5.18
C SER A 180 8.27 16.97 6.18
N LYS A 181 9.14 16.06 5.71
CA LYS A 181 9.82 15.10 6.58
C LYS A 181 10.98 15.75 7.31
N ILE A 182 11.05 15.46 8.59
CA ILE A 182 12.01 16.05 9.51
C ILE A 182 13.10 15.03 9.80
N ALA A 183 14.35 15.46 9.65
CA ALA A 183 15.51 14.65 10.01
C ALA A 183 16.70 15.54 10.41
N VAL A 184 17.59 14.97 11.21
CA VAL A 184 18.81 15.62 11.68
C VAL A 184 20.05 14.83 11.22
N PHE A 185 21.13 15.51 10.88
CA PHE A 185 22.36 14.89 10.41
C PHE A 185 23.56 15.38 11.21
N GLY A 186 24.47 14.47 11.52
CA GLY A 186 25.66 14.78 12.32
C GLY A 186 26.87 13.97 11.89
N ARG A 187 28.04 14.28 12.46
CA ARG A 187 29.24 13.44 12.29
C ARG A 187 29.04 12.07 12.95
N LEU A 188 29.82 11.08 12.53
CA LEU A 188 29.82 9.75 13.17
C LEU A 188 30.11 9.88 14.68
N GLY A 189 29.20 9.37 15.52
CA GLY A 189 29.25 9.50 16.97
C GLY A 189 28.78 10.86 17.53
N ALA A 190 28.13 11.71 16.73
CA ALA A 190 27.54 12.96 17.22
C ALA A 190 26.39 12.73 18.22
N PHE A 191 25.61 11.68 18.00
CA PHE A 191 24.45 11.26 18.78
C PHE A 191 24.73 9.97 19.56
N THR A 192 25.27 8.94 18.92
CA THR A 192 25.54 7.66 19.58
C THR A 192 26.78 7.70 20.49
N GLY A 193 27.65 8.69 20.31
CA GLY A 193 28.95 8.78 20.98
C GLY A 193 30.00 7.80 20.42
N ASP A 194 29.61 6.83 19.59
CA ASP A 194 30.54 5.92 18.95
C ASP A 194 31.05 6.49 17.63
N THR A 195 32.30 6.96 17.68
CA THR A 195 33.01 7.55 16.55
C THR A 195 33.57 6.52 15.56
N GLN A 196 33.51 5.22 15.88
CA GLN A 196 33.95 4.16 14.99
C GLN A 196 32.77 3.59 14.21
N PRO A 197 32.98 3.15 12.96
CA PRO A 197 31.98 2.41 12.22
C PRO A 197 31.61 1.09 12.93
N SER A 198 30.32 0.79 13.00
CA SER A 198 29.73 -0.43 13.54
C SER A 198 29.23 -1.28 12.37
N VAL A 199 29.69 -2.53 12.34
CA VAL A 199 29.40 -3.44 11.23
C VAL A 199 27.91 -3.83 11.19
N ASP A 200 27.25 -3.89 12.34
CA ASP A 200 25.86 -4.30 12.54
C ASP A 200 24.84 -3.18 12.36
N GLN A 201 25.25 -1.90 12.47
CA GLN A 201 24.32 -0.75 12.49
C GLN A 201 24.51 0.22 11.32
N ASP A 202 25.64 0.14 10.61
CA ASP A 202 26.00 1.13 9.61
C ASP A 202 25.81 0.62 8.17
N ASP A 203 25.35 1.52 7.31
CA ASP A 203 25.40 1.36 5.87
C ASP A 203 26.76 1.85 5.36
N PHE A 204 27.48 0.99 4.64
CA PHE A 204 28.80 1.33 4.10
C PHE A 204 28.73 1.68 2.62
N TYR A 205 29.08 2.92 2.28
CA TYR A 205 29.10 3.40 0.90
C TYR A 205 30.53 3.37 0.36
N LEU A 206 30.70 2.62 -0.73
CA LEU A 206 31.97 2.41 -1.41
C LEU A 206 32.09 3.37 -2.61
N PHE A 207 33.18 4.12 -2.65
CA PHE A 207 33.56 5.00 -3.75
C PHE A 207 34.83 4.49 -4.43
N ASP A 208 35.10 4.97 -5.64
CA ASP A 208 36.29 4.69 -6.44
C ASP A 208 36.49 3.23 -6.90
N HIS A 209 35.64 2.29 -6.48
CA HIS A 209 35.75 0.87 -6.86
C HIS A 209 34.41 0.24 -7.25
N ALA A 210 34.28 -0.09 -8.54
CA ALA A 210 33.09 -0.74 -9.07
C ALA A 210 33.05 -2.26 -8.74
N LEU A 211 31.97 -2.71 -8.12
CA LEU A 211 31.76 -4.12 -7.75
C LEU A 211 30.88 -4.85 -8.77
N ASN A 212 31.48 -5.64 -9.65
CA ASN A 212 30.72 -6.47 -10.59
C ASN A 212 29.91 -7.58 -9.88
N TRP A 213 29.03 -8.28 -10.61
CA TRP A 213 28.16 -9.29 -10.00
C TRP A 213 28.93 -10.42 -9.31
N THR A 214 30.06 -10.86 -9.86
CA THR A 214 30.89 -11.90 -9.22
C THR A 214 31.50 -11.41 -7.89
N ALA A 215 31.93 -10.15 -7.82
CA ALA A 215 32.40 -9.56 -6.58
C ALA A 215 31.27 -9.45 -5.55
N VAL A 216 30.06 -9.06 -5.99
CA VAL A 216 28.88 -9.04 -5.12
C VAL A 216 28.58 -10.45 -4.57
N GLN A 217 28.64 -11.49 -5.41
CA GLN A 217 28.42 -12.87 -4.93
C GLN A 217 29.46 -13.31 -3.90
N GLN A 218 30.73 -12.92 -4.06
CA GLN A 218 31.78 -13.19 -3.07
C GLN A 218 31.56 -12.44 -1.75
N LEU A 219 31.03 -11.21 -1.83
CA LEU A 219 30.64 -10.44 -0.65
C LEU A 219 29.43 -11.05 0.05
N ASN A 220 28.47 -11.61 -0.69
CA ASN A 220 27.37 -12.38 -0.10
C ASN A 220 27.88 -13.57 0.70
N GLU A 221 28.84 -14.35 0.19
CA GLU A 221 29.43 -15.47 0.94
C GLU A 221 30.07 -15.01 2.27
N SER A 222 30.42 -13.73 2.38
CA SER A 222 30.97 -13.09 3.59
C SER A 222 29.90 -12.50 4.52
N GLY A 223 28.61 -12.63 4.18
CA GLY A 223 27.47 -12.14 4.96
C GLY A 223 27.01 -10.71 4.62
N ALA A 224 27.52 -10.14 3.53
CA ALA A 224 27.19 -8.79 3.08
C ALA A 224 26.13 -8.82 1.97
N VAL A 225 25.17 -7.90 2.00
CA VAL A 225 24.32 -7.60 0.84
C VAL A 225 24.72 -6.25 0.24
N VAL A 226 24.76 -6.17 -1.08
CA VAL A 226 25.38 -5.06 -1.80
C VAL A 226 24.47 -4.51 -2.90
N LEU A 227 24.11 -3.23 -2.83
CA LEU A 227 23.57 -2.51 -3.97
C LEU A 227 24.73 -1.95 -4.79
N SER A 228 25.03 -2.53 -5.95
CA SER A 228 26.13 -2.09 -6.82
C SER A 228 25.62 -1.35 -8.05
N LYS A 229 26.19 -0.16 -8.31
CA LYS A 229 25.93 0.65 -9.51
C LYS A 229 26.22 -0.13 -10.79
N SER A 230 27.34 -0.84 -10.84
CA SER A 230 27.72 -1.62 -12.04
C SER A 230 26.76 -2.78 -12.32
N VAL A 231 26.20 -3.39 -11.27
CA VAL A 231 25.20 -4.47 -11.37
C VAL A 231 23.82 -3.92 -11.77
N LEU A 232 23.48 -2.71 -11.34
CA LEU A 232 22.25 -2.03 -11.78
C LEU A 232 22.32 -1.66 -13.27
N LEU A 233 23.48 -1.21 -13.75
CA LEU A 233 23.72 -0.84 -15.16
C LEU A 233 23.83 -2.07 -16.08
N ASP A 234 24.43 -3.16 -15.61
CA ASP A 234 24.56 -4.42 -16.35
C ASP A 234 24.10 -5.61 -15.48
N PRO A 235 22.77 -5.83 -15.35
CA PRO A 235 22.24 -6.87 -14.50
C PRO A 235 22.54 -8.26 -15.06
N PRO A 236 22.82 -9.25 -14.20
CA PRO A 236 23.13 -10.60 -14.64
C PRO A 236 21.93 -11.24 -15.37
N PRO A 237 22.17 -12.17 -16.31
CA PRO A 237 21.09 -12.78 -17.10
C PRO A 237 20.02 -13.43 -16.23
N VAL A 238 18.76 -13.27 -16.61
CA VAL A 238 17.62 -13.89 -15.91
C VAL A 238 17.82 -15.42 -15.83
N GLY A 239 17.68 -15.97 -14.62
CA GLY A 239 17.91 -17.40 -14.33
C GLY A 239 19.34 -17.78 -13.90
N SER A 240 20.29 -16.84 -13.92
CA SER A 240 21.63 -17.03 -13.32
C SER A 240 21.63 -16.94 -11.78
N TYR A 241 20.54 -16.44 -11.20
CA TYR A 241 20.27 -16.40 -9.77
C TYR A 241 18.90 -17.03 -9.51
N GLN A 242 18.81 -17.90 -8.51
CA GLN A 242 17.57 -18.53 -8.08
C GLN A 242 17.24 -18.05 -6.67
N LEU A 243 16.65 -16.87 -6.56
CA LEU A 243 15.89 -16.56 -5.35
C LEU A 243 14.51 -17.15 -5.53
N GLN A 244 14.02 -17.85 -4.50
CA GLN A 244 12.66 -18.35 -4.48
C GLN A 244 11.75 -17.16 -4.77
N ALA A 245 11.10 -17.18 -5.93
CA ALA A 245 10.33 -16.03 -6.38
C ALA A 245 9.18 -15.85 -5.40
N SER A 246 9.26 -14.82 -4.54
CA SER A 246 8.12 -14.39 -3.75
C SER A 246 6.94 -14.17 -4.71
N ALA A 247 5.88 -14.96 -4.52
CA ALA A 247 4.68 -14.89 -5.34
C ALA A 247 4.06 -13.47 -5.34
N GLU A 248 4.33 -12.68 -4.30
CA GLU A 248 3.85 -11.31 -4.10
C GLU A 248 4.23 -10.34 -5.23
N LEU A 249 5.49 -10.35 -5.69
CA LEU A 249 5.95 -9.35 -6.66
C LEU A 249 5.39 -9.63 -8.07
N GLN A 250 5.27 -10.91 -8.40
CA GLN A 250 4.63 -11.35 -9.64
C GLN A 250 3.14 -11.00 -9.58
N GLY A 251 2.49 -11.12 -8.42
CA GLY A 251 1.12 -10.69 -8.16
C GLY A 251 0.87 -9.20 -8.43
N ALA A 252 1.66 -8.30 -7.84
CA ALA A 252 1.49 -6.86 -8.00
C ALA A 252 1.75 -6.37 -9.44
N ALA A 253 2.88 -6.77 -10.03
CA ALA A 253 3.23 -6.39 -11.40
C ALA A 253 2.25 -6.96 -12.44
N THR A 254 1.81 -8.22 -12.29
CA THR A 254 0.80 -8.79 -13.19
C THR A 254 -0.57 -8.13 -13.02
N THR A 255 -0.96 -7.78 -11.80
CA THR A 255 -2.22 -7.09 -11.53
C THR A 255 -2.24 -5.70 -12.18
N VAL A 256 -1.17 -4.90 -12.00
CA VAL A 256 -1.05 -3.57 -12.63
C VAL A 256 -1.07 -3.66 -14.15
N VAL A 257 -0.27 -4.55 -14.74
CA VAL A 257 -0.24 -4.74 -16.21
C VAL A 257 -1.61 -5.17 -16.75
N THR A 258 -2.28 -6.07 -16.04
CA THR A 258 -3.53 -6.66 -16.51
C THR A 258 -4.72 -5.68 -16.35
N LEU A 259 -4.77 -4.91 -15.26
CA LEU A 259 -5.73 -3.81 -15.10
C LEU A 259 -5.52 -2.72 -16.13
N THR A 260 -4.27 -2.36 -16.41
CA THR A 260 -3.91 -1.39 -17.46
C THR A 260 -4.38 -1.89 -18.83
N ALA A 261 -4.11 -3.16 -19.16
CA ALA A 261 -4.55 -3.75 -20.42
C ALA A 261 -6.08 -3.76 -20.58
N ALA A 262 -6.83 -4.06 -19.51
CA ALA A 262 -8.28 -3.96 -19.51
C ALA A 262 -8.78 -2.53 -19.67
N GLY A 263 -8.23 -1.58 -18.92
CA GLY A 263 -8.56 -0.16 -19.05
C GLY A 263 -8.38 0.33 -20.48
N VAL A 264 -7.26 -0.03 -21.13
CA VAL A 264 -7.01 0.26 -22.54
C VAL A 264 -8.06 -0.39 -23.44
N ALA A 265 -8.41 -1.68 -23.22
CA ALA A 265 -9.42 -2.37 -24.02
C ALA A 265 -10.81 -1.69 -23.93
N PHE A 266 -11.21 -1.24 -22.74
CA PHE A 266 -12.46 -0.48 -22.55
C PHE A 266 -12.40 0.91 -23.20
N ALA A 267 -11.29 1.62 -23.07
CA ALA A 267 -11.11 2.92 -23.72
C ALA A 267 -11.21 2.80 -25.25
N VAL A 268 -10.61 1.76 -25.84
CA VAL A 268 -10.76 1.45 -27.27
C VAL A 268 -12.21 1.23 -27.66
N LEU A 269 -12.90 0.39 -26.88
CA LEU A 269 -14.31 0.08 -27.11
C LEU A 269 -15.14 1.37 -27.08
N GLU A 270 -14.92 2.23 -26.10
CA GLU A 270 -15.62 3.52 -25.96
C GLU A 270 -15.38 4.45 -27.15
N VAL A 271 -14.11 4.66 -27.53
CA VAL A 271 -13.75 5.51 -28.67
C VAL A 271 -14.37 4.96 -29.95
N ALA A 272 -14.30 3.64 -30.18
CA ALA A 272 -14.86 3.02 -31.37
C ALA A 272 -16.37 3.23 -31.47
N LEU A 273 -17.09 3.12 -30.35
CA LEU A 273 -18.54 3.31 -30.28
C LEU A 273 -18.93 4.77 -30.51
N LEU A 274 -18.28 5.71 -29.81
CA LEU A 274 -18.55 7.15 -29.94
C LEU A 274 -18.19 7.69 -31.33
N ALA A 275 -16.99 7.37 -31.81
CA ALA A 275 -16.52 7.82 -33.10
C ALA A 275 -17.35 7.19 -34.23
N GLY A 276 -17.70 5.91 -34.13
CA GLY A 276 -18.56 5.23 -35.11
C GLY A 276 -19.93 5.90 -35.25
N ALA A 277 -20.51 6.36 -34.14
CA ALA A 277 -21.73 7.16 -34.13
C ALA A 277 -21.58 8.45 -34.94
N ALA A 278 -20.53 9.21 -34.58
CA ALA A 278 -20.28 10.53 -35.11
C ALA A 278 -20.01 10.46 -36.61
N PHE A 279 -19.21 9.47 -37.05
CA PHE A 279 -18.97 9.22 -38.47
C PHE A 279 -20.23 8.79 -39.21
N THR A 280 -21.08 7.95 -38.61
CA THR A 280 -22.37 7.57 -39.24
C THR A 280 -23.26 8.81 -39.47
N VAL A 281 -23.31 9.73 -38.51
CA VAL A 281 -24.05 10.99 -38.64
C VAL A 281 -23.38 11.92 -39.64
N GLY A 282 -22.05 12.03 -39.63
CA GLY A 282 -21.28 12.83 -40.59
C GLY A 282 -21.49 12.39 -42.04
N VAL A 283 -21.43 11.07 -42.29
CA VAL A 283 -21.73 10.47 -43.60
C VAL A 283 -23.14 10.84 -44.06
N ARG A 284 -24.12 10.88 -43.14
CA ARG A 284 -25.49 11.29 -43.48
C ARG A 284 -25.58 12.74 -43.92
N HIS A 285 -24.90 13.65 -43.21
CA HIS A 285 -24.84 15.05 -43.64
C HIS A 285 -24.15 15.22 -45.00
N GLN A 286 -23.20 14.34 -45.32
CA GLN A 286 -22.46 14.35 -46.58
C GLN A 286 -23.07 13.47 -47.68
N GLN A 287 -24.23 12.84 -47.46
CA GLN A 287 -24.84 11.91 -48.42
C GLN A 287 -25.02 12.52 -49.81
N ARG A 288 -25.44 13.78 -49.90
CA ARG A 288 -25.66 14.47 -51.18
C ARG A 288 -24.33 14.69 -51.91
N THR A 289 -23.29 15.05 -51.19
CA THR A 289 -21.91 15.23 -51.70
C THR A 289 -21.32 13.91 -52.20
N LEU A 290 -21.49 12.83 -51.43
CA LEU A 290 -21.07 11.48 -51.84
C LEU A 290 -21.86 10.99 -53.06
N ALA A 291 -23.16 11.30 -53.14
CA ALA A 291 -23.98 10.99 -54.30
C ALA A 291 -23.55 11.79 -55.55
N THR A 292 -23.13 13.05 -55.40
CA THR A 292 -22.56 13.80 -56.53
C THR A 292 -21.26 13.18 -57.03
N VAL A 293 -20.36 12.74 -56.13
CA VAL A 293 -19.13 12.02 -56.52
C VAL A 293 -19.46 10.72 -57.26
N ALA A 294 -20.45 9.97 -56.78
CA ALA A 294 -20.91 8.75 -57.44
C ALA A 294 -21.53 9.03 -58.83
N SER A 295 -22.25 10.15 -58.98
CA SER A 295 -22.92 10.52 -60.25
C SER A 295 -21.96 10.91 -61.37
N VAL A 296 -20.75 11.36 -61.04
CA VAL A 296 -19.68 11.70 -62.01
C VAL A 296 -18.75 10.50 -62.28
N GLY A 297 -19.10 9.30 -61.80
CA GLY A 297 -18.35 8.05 -62.08
C GLY A 297 -17.54 7.50 -60.91
N GLY A 298 -17.68 8.05 -59.70
CA GLY A 298 -17.02 7.53 -58.50
C GLY A 298 -17.46 6.09 -58.18
N HIS A 299 -16.49 5.18 -58.11
CA HIS A 299 -16.76 3.78 -57.74
C HIS A 299 -17.08 3.61 -56.25
N ARG A 300 -17.73 2.51 -55.88
CA ARG A 300 -18.01 2.16 -54.47
C ARG A 300 -16.75 2.17 -53.59
N ARG A 301 -15.60 1.80 -54.16
CA ARG A 301 -14.28 1.86 -53.51
C ARG A 301 -13.85 3.30 -53.20
N THR A 302 -14.10 4.22 -54.12
CA THR A 302 -13.80 5.65 -53.94
C THR A 302 -14.61 6.24 -52.80
N LEU A 303 -15.92 5.94 -52.72
CA LEU A 303 -16.76 6.38 -51.61
C LEU A 303 -16.31 5.80 -50.27
N PHE A 304 -15.93 4.52 -50.24
CA PHE A 304 -15.38 3.88 -49.06
C PHE A 304 -14.09 4.56 -48.60
N GLN A 305 -13.15 4.82 -49.52
CA GLN A 305 -11.87 5.48 -49.25
C GLN A 305 -12.05 6.91 -48.72
N ILE A 306 -12.99 7.68 -49.26
CA ILE A 306 -13.27 9.05 -48.77
C ILE A 306 -13.68 9.04 -47.30
N VAL A 307 -14.59 8.13 -46.93
CA VAL A 307 -15.11 8.04 -45.57
C VAL A 307 -14.06 7.47 -44.60
N THR A 308 -13.33 6.43 -45.00
CA THR A 308 -12.26 5.88 -44.13
C THR A 308 -11.08 6.82 -43.97
N ALA A 309 -10.70 7.58 -45.01
CA ALA A 309 -9.68 8.61 -44.91
C ALA A 309 -10.09 9.74 -43.96
N SER A 310 -11.38 10.11 -43.94
CA SER A 310 -11.90 11.08 -42.96
C SER A 310 -11.73 10.56 -41.52
N GLY A 311 -11.98 9.27 -41.29
CA GLY A 311 -11.75 8.63 -40.00
C GLY A 311 -10.28 8.61 -39.58
N LEU A 312 -9.38 8.38 -40.54
CA LEU A 312 -7.94 8.39 -40.34
C LEU A 312 -7.43 9.78 -39.95
N VAL A 313 -7.82 10.83 -40.68
CA VAL A 313 -7.43 12.21 -40.41
C VAL A 313 -7.97 12.72 -39.08
N LEU A 314 -9.26 12.49 -38.80
CA LEU A 314 -9.85 12.89 -37.51
C LEU A 314 -9.29 12.09 -36.34
N GLY A 315 -8.98 10.80 -36.55
CA GLY A 315 -8.32 9.96 -35.56
C GLY A 315 -6.94 10.49 -35.20
N LEU A 316 -6.12 10.82 -36.20
CA LEU A 316 -4.80 11.39 -36.01
C LEU A 316 -4.85 12.78 -35.36
N ALA A 317 -5.70 13.69 -35.86
CA ALA A 317 -5.85 15.03 -35.29
C ALA A 317 -6.37 14.97 -33.84
N GLY A 318 -7.35 14.10 -33.58
CA GLY A 318 -7.83 13.83 -32.23
C GLY A 318 -6.75 13.22 -31.34
N GLY A 319 -5.90 12.34 -31.89
CA GLY A 319 -4.75 11.77 -31.21
C GLY A 319 -3.75 12.84 -30.77
N ILE A 320 -3.34 13.73 -31.68
CA ILE A 320 -2.38 14.82 -31.40
C ILE A 320 -2.93 15.77 -30.34
N VAL A 321 -4.17 16.23 -30.49
CA VAL A 321 -4.80 17.14 -29.52
C VAL A 321 -4.99 16.44 -28.17
N GLY A 322 -5.37 15.16 -28.19
CA GLY A 322 -5.52 14.36 -26.98
C GLY A 322 -4.19 14.22 -26.24
N VAL A 323 -3.12 13.84 -26.94
CA VAL A 323 -1.77 13.73 -26.35
C VAL A 323 -1.35 15.05 -25.72
N ALA A 324 -1.53 16.18 -26.42
CA ALA A 324 -1.18 17.49 -25.90
C ALA A 324 -1.95 17.83 -24.60
N ILE A 325 -3.27 17.61 -24.58
CA ILE A 325 -4.09 17.84 -23.37
C ILE A 325 -3.67 16.88 -22.26
N GLY A 326 -3.45 15.61 -22.57
CA GLY A 326 -3.08 14.57 -21.60
C GLY A 326 -1.76 14.85 -20.91
N VAL A 327 -0.74 15.23 -21.68
CA VAL A 327 0.56 15.66 -21.15
C VAL A 327 0.36 16.88 -20.24
N LEU A 328 -0.33 17.92 -20.70
CA LEU A 328 -0.59 19.11 -19.88
C LEU A 328 -1.31 18.80 -18.56
N SER A 329 -2.35 17.96 -18.60
CA SER A 329 -3.08 17.57 -17.39
C SER A 329 -2.25 16.68 -16.47
N GLY A 330 -1.43 15.77 -17.02
CA GLY A 330 -0.55 14.91 -16.23
C GLY A 330 0.57 15.70 -15.56
N SER A 331 1.19 16.66 -16.28
CA SER A 331 2.18 17.58 -15.71
C SER A 331 1.57 18.43 -14.60
N LEU A 332 0.35 18.95 -14.80
CA LEU A 332 -0.33 19.75 -13.78
C LEU A 332 -0.70 18.90 -12.54
N PHE A 333 -1.10 17.64 -12.75
CA PHE A 333 -1.39 16.72 -11.66
C PHE A 333 -0.16 16.51 -10.78
N MET A 334 0.97 16.09 -11.37
CA MET A 334 2.23 15.89 -10.63
C MET A 334 2.71 17.15 -9.92
N ALA A 335 2.51 18.33 -10.53
CA ALA A 335 2.88 19.61 -9.91
C ALA A 335 2.00 20.00 -8.70
N ILE A 336 0.78 19.46 -8.60
CA ILE A 336 -0.14 19.71 -7.48
C ILE A 336 0.03 18.66 -6.38
N THR A 337 0.34 17.41 -6.75
CA THR A 337 0.45 16.27 -5.82
C THR A 337 1.86 15.99 -5.34
N GLY A 338 2.87 16.60 -5.96
CA GLY A 338 4.28 16.45 -5.58
C GLY A 338 4.55 16.92 -4.15
N ASP A 339 5.15 16.05 -3.35
CA ASP A 339 5.53 16.30 -1.96
C ASP A 339 7.00 16.72 -1.77
N GLY A 340 7.75 16.84 -2.88
CA GLY A 340 9.18 17.17 -2.90
C GLY A 340 10.11 15.96 -2.98
N SER A 341 9.61 14.77 -2.63
CA SER A 341 10.40 13.53 -2.68
C SER A 341 10.62 13.04 -4.10
N ALA A 342 11.86 12.66 -4.41
CA ALA A 342 12.19 11.98 -5.65
C ALA A 342 11.58 10.57 -5.73
N VAL A 343 11.20 9.93 -4.62
CA VAL A 343 10.63 8.57 -4.68
C VAL A 343 9.14 8.54 -5.03
N GLN A 344 8.43 9.67 -4.89
CA GLN A 344 7.04 9.80 -5.34
C GLN A 344 6.96 9.86 -6.87
N TYR A 345 7.69 10.82 -7.45
CA TYR A 345 7.88 10.97 -8.89
C TYR A 345 9.37 11.03 -9.20
N TRP A 346 9.96 9.90 -9.57
CA TRP A 346 11.39 9.72 -9.86
C TRP A 346 11.94 10.70 -10.90
N GLY A 347 11.09 11.09 -11.85
CA GLY A 347 11.44 12.09 -12.83
C GLY A 347 10.30 12.36 -13.80
N TYR A 348 10.50 13.32 -14.70
CA TYR A 348 9.53 13.65 -15.73
C TYR A 348 9.68 12.73 -16.96
N HIS A 349 9.01 11.57 -16.94
CA HIS A 349 9.17 10.53 -17.96
C HIS A 349 8.24 10.68 -19.16
N LEU A 350 8.58 11.62 -20.04
CA LEU A 350 7.87 11.82 -21.30
C LEU A 350 8.39 10.89 -22.42
N SER A 351 7.86 9.67 -22.50
CA SER A 351 8.22 8.73 -23.56
C SER A 351 7.57 9.08 -24.91
N ILE A 352 8.31 9.79 -25.77
CA ILE A 352 7.89 10.13 -27.13
C ILE A 352 7.45 8.90 -27.95
N PRO A 353 8.14 7.74 -27.91
CA PRO A 353 7.69 6.54 -28.63
C PRO A 353 6.31 6.06 -28.18
N ILE A 354 6.04 6.09 -26.87
CA ILE A 354 4.73 5.72 -26.32
C ILE A 354 3.66 6.70 -26.77
N LEU A 355 3.92 8.02 -26.70
CA LEU A 355 2.98 9.04 -27.17
C LEU A 355 2.68 8.95 -28.67
N ILE A 356 3.70 8.68 -29.50
CA ILE A 356 3.51 8.40 -30.93
C ILE A 356 2.67 7.13 -31.10
N GLY A 357 2.96 6.08 -30.34
CA GLY A 357 2.17 4.85 -30.30
C GLY A 357 0.70 5.12 -29.99
N ILE A 358 0.42 5.96 -29.00
CA ILE A 358 -0.92 6.39 -28.59
C ILE A 358 -1.61 7.21 -29.70
N ALA A 359 -0.89 8.13 -30.36
CA ALA A 359 -1.45 8.91 -31.46
C ALA A 359 -1.75 8.04 -32.69
N LEU A 360 -0.87 7.10 -33.03
CA LEU A 360 -1.10 6.12 -34.11
C LEU A 360 -2.23 5.16 -33.76
N PHE A 361 -2.35 4.80 -32.49
CA PHE A 361 -3.46 4.00 -31.98
C PHE A 361 -4.79 4.75 -32.12
N ALA A 362 -4.83 6.04 -31.77
CA ALA A 362 -6.00 6.89 -31.99
C ALA A 362 -6.38 6.99 -33.47
N MET A 363 -5.38 7.10 -34.36
CA MET A 363 -5.56 7.07 -35.81
C MET A 363 -6.16 5.74 -36.28
N LEU A 364 -5.64 4.61 -35.79
CA LEU A 364 -6.13 3.27 -36.10
C LEU A 364 -7.58 3.09 -35.64
N ILE A 365 -7.91 3.51 -34.42
CA ILE A 365 -9.27 3.42 -33.88
C ILE A 365 -10.22 4.32 -34.68
N GLY A 366 -9.80 5.54 -35.03
CA GLY A 366 -10.57 6.44 -35.89
C GLY A 366 -10.89 5.83 -37.25
N TRP A 367 -9.92 5.11 -37.83
CA TRP A 367 -10.10 4.36 -39.07
C TRP A 367 -11.07 3.18 -38.90
N ILE A 368 -10.90 2.35 -37.86
CA ILE A 368 -11.78 1.21 -37.55
C ILE A 368 -13.23 1.69 -37.34
N ALA A 369 -13.41 2.77 -36.59
CA ALA A 369 -14.72 3.38 -36.32
C ALA A 369 -15.41 3.87 -37.60
N ALA A 370 -14.64 4.30 -38.61
CA ALA A 370 -15.16 4.73 -39.90
C ALA A 370 -15.50 3.57 -40.87
N LEU A 371 -15.05 2.32 -40.63
CA LEU A 371 -15.27 1.19 -41.53
C LEU A 371 -16.75 0.85 -41.73
N LEU A 372 -17.52 0.77 -40.65
CA LEU A 372 -18.96 0.50 -40.69
C LEU A 372 -19.72 1.61 -41.46
N PRO A 373 -19.57 2.91 -41.11
CA PRO A 373 -20.11 4.01 -41.89
C PRO A 373 -19.68 3.98 -43.37
N ALA A 374 -18.39 3.76 -43.65
CA ALA A 374 -17.86 3.72 -45.01
C ALA A 374 -18.48 2.59 -45.84
N TRP A 375 -18.68 1.42 -45.23
CA TRP A 375 -19.37 0.31 -45.89
C TRP A 375 -20.81 0.66 -46.24
N THR A 376 -21.54 1.33 -45.34
CA THR A 376 -22.90 1.79 -45.64
C THR A 376 -22.92 2.88 -46.72
N ALA A 377 -21.96 3.80 -46.72
CA ALA A 377 -21.82 4.83 -47.75
C ALA A 377 -21.52 4.24 -49.13
N SER A 378 -20.70 3.18 -49.20
CA SER A 378 -20.37 2.49 -50.46
C SER A 378 -21.57 1.84 -51.15
N ARG A 379 -22.67 1.65 -50.41
CA ARG A 379 -23.93 1.05 -50.89
C ARG A 379 -25.08 2.07 -50.97
N LEU A 380 -24.78 3.37 -50.95
CA LEU A 380 -25.77 4.44 -51.05
C LEU A 380 -26.50 4.39 -52.40
N ASP A 381 -27.82 4.57 -52.38
CA ASP A 381 -28.62 4.78 -53.58
C ASP A 381 -28.48 6.24 -54.06
N VAL A 382 -27.77 6.41 -55.18
CA VAL A 382 -27.43 7.72 -55.76
C VAL A 382 -28.69 8.50 -56.15
N LEU A 383 -29.69 7.84 -56.73
CA LEU A 383 -30.93 8.47 -57.18
C LEU A 383 -31.79 8.91 -56.00
N ALA A 384 -31.89 8.08 -54.95
CA ALA A 384 -32.60 8.43 -53.73
C ALA A 384 -31.94 9.60 -52.99
N ALA A 385 -30.60 9.57 -52.88
CA ALA A 385 -29.83 10.62 -52.22
C ALA A 385 -29.92 11.98 -52.93
N LEU A 386 -29.89 12.01 -54.27
CA LEU A 386 -30.04 13.25 -55.05
C LEU A 386 -31.46 13.83 -54.99
N ARG A 387 -32.48 12.96 -54.95
CA ARG A 387 -33.90 13.35 -54.81
C ARG A 387 -34.26 13.81 -53.39
N GLY A 388 -33.37 13.64 -52.41
CA GLY A 388 -33.66 13.90 -51.00
C GLY A 388 -34.72 12.96 -50.42
N ALA A 389 -35.01 11.85 -51.10
CA ALA A 389 -35.98 10.86 -50.65
C ALA A 389 -35.38 10.11 -49.45
N ARG A 390 -35.99 10.24 -48.27
CA ARG A 390 -35.61 9.45 -47.09
C ARG A 390 -36.05 8.01 -47.34
N SER A 391 -35.18 7.19 -47.91
CA SER A 391 -35.46 5.75 -48.09
C SER A 391 -35.70 5.12 -46.72
N PRO A 392 -36.87 4.49 -46.46
CA PRO A 392 -37.10 3.79 -45.22
C PRO A 392 -36.09 2.64 -45.10
N GLN A 393 -35.32 2.61 -44.02
CA GLN A 393 -34.35 1.54 -43.79
C GLN A 393 -35.09 0.21 -43.63
N VAL A 394 -34.77 -0.76 -44.48
CA VAL A 394 -35.30 -2.12 -44.40
C VAL A 394 -34.74 -2.76 -43.11
N VAL A 395 -35.60 -2.97 -42.12
CA VAL A 395 -35.23 -3.54 -40.82
C VAL A 395 -34.97 -5.04 -41.01
N HIS A 396 -33.71 -5.48 -40.98
CA HIS A 396 -33.39 -6.92 -40.97
C HIS A 396 -33.42 -7.52 -39.55
N ARG A 397 -34.42 -8.41 -39.39
CA ARG A 397 -34.64 -9.56 -38.49
C ARG A 397 -34.37 -9.48 -36.98
N THR A 398 -35.45 -9.77 -36.26
CA THR A 398 -35.69 -10.02 -34.83
C THR A 398 -34.82 -11.11 -34.17
N GLY A 399 -34.06 -11.91 -34.93
CA GLY A 399 -33.26 -13.03 -34.41
C GLY A 399 -31.97 -12.62 -33.69
N ARG A 400 -31.46 -11.41 -33.95
CA ARG A 400 -30.20 -10.89 -33.38
C ARG A 400 -30.23 -10.70 -31.86
N ARG A 401 -31.44 -10.62 -31.27
CA ARG A 401 -31.63 -10.49 -29.82
C ARG A 401 -31.17 -11.72 -29.04
N TRP A 402 -31.38 -12.91 -29.59
CA TRP A 402 -31.01 -14.16 -28.90
C TRP A 402 -29.49 -14.34 -28.87
N ILE A 403 -28.81 -13.95 -29.95
CA ILE A 403 -27.34 -13.89 -30.00
C ILE A 403 -26.79 -12.90 -28.97
N GLY A 404 -27.42 -11.72 -28.85
CA GLY A 404 -27.03 -10.74 -27.84
C GLY A 404 -27.19 -11.27 -26.41
N ILE A 405 -28.33 -11.91 -26.11
CA ILE A 405 -28.58 -12.51 -24.78
C ILE A 405 -27.57 -13.62 -24.48
N SER A 406 -27.28 -14.52 -25.43
CA SER A 406 -26.30 -15.59 -25.20
C SER A 406 -24.90 -15.05 -24.92
N ILE A 407 -24.51 -13.95 -25.58
CA ILE A 407 -23.21 -13.29 -25.34
C ILE A 407 -23.16 -12.64 -23.95
N ILE A 408 -24.26 -12.01 -23.50
CA ILE A 408 -24.36 -11.47 -22.14
C ILE A 408 -24.19 -12.58 -21.11
N VAL A 409 -24.92 -13.68 -21.26
CA VAL A 409 -24.86 -14.82 -20.35
C VAL A 409 -23.45 -15.42 -20.31
N ALA A 410 -22.80 -15.57 -21.47
CA ALA A 410 -21.42 -16.03 -21.53
C ALA A 410 -20.45 -15.07 -20.82
N GLY A 411 -20.59 -13.76 -21.04
CA GLY A 411 -19.75 -12.76 -20.39
C GLY A 411 -19.89 -12.75 -18.87
N VAL A 412 -21.13 -12.80 -18.36
CA VAL A 412 -21.41 -12.89 -16.92
C VAL A 412 -20.89 -14.20 -16.33
N ALA A 413 -21.06 -15.32 -17.04
CA ALA A 413 -20.54 -16.62 -16.61
C ALA A 413 -19.00 -16.65 -16.57
N MET A 414 -18.33 -15.99 -17.52
CA MET A 414 -16.87 -15.84 -17.51
C MET A 414 -16.42 -15.01 -16.31
N THR A 415 -17.07 -13.87 -16.03
CA THR A 415 -16.73 -13.05 -14.86
C THR A 415 -16.95 -13.81 -13.54
N ALA A 416 -18.09 -14.49 -13.41
CA ALA A 416 -18.39 -15.30 -12.23
C ALA A 416 -17.41 -16.48 -12.07
N GLY A 417 -17.09 -17.18 -13.16
CA GLY A 417 -16.10 -18.26 -13.15
C GLY A 417 -14.68 -17.78 -12.83
N GLY A 418 -14.29 -16.62 -13.34
CA GLY A 418 -13.03 -15.96 -13.02
C GLY A 418 -12.97 -15.56 -11.55
N ALA A 419 -14.02 -14.94 -11.00
CA ALA A 419 -14.09 -14.58 -9.59
C ALA A 419 -14.00 -15.82 -8.68
N LEU A 420 -14.74 -16.89 -9.00
CA LEU A 420 -14.70 -18.16 -8.25
C LEU A 420 -13.33 -18.82 -8.31
N ALA A 421 -12.69 -18.83 -9.48
CA ALA A 421 -11.33 -19.35 -9.64
C ALA A 421 -10.32 -18.51 -8.84
N GLY A 422 -10.47 -17.18 -8.84
CA GLY A 422 -9.65 -16.26 -8.06
C GLY A 422 -9.79 -16.52 -6.56
N THR A 423 -11.00 -16.60 -6.04
CA THR A 423 -11.23 -16.91 -4.61
C THR A 423 -10.66 -18.27 -4.23
N ALA A 424 -10.79 -19.28 -5.10
CA ALA A 424 -10.24 -20.61 -4.85
C ALA A 424 -8.70 -20.63 -4.81
N SER A 425 -8.03 -19.71 -5.53
CA SER A 425 -6.58 -19.53 -5.47
C SER A 425 -6.09 -18.97 -4.13
N PHE A 426 -6.92 -18.21 -3.42
CA PHE A 426 -6.58 -17.62 -2.11
C PHE A 426 -7.06 -18.48 -0.92
N SER A 427 -8.13 -19.27 -1.07
CA SER A 427 -8.76 -19.99 0.04
C SER A 427 -8.21 -21.40 0.31
N THR A 428 -7.26 -21.88 -0.48
CA THR A 428 -6.77 -23.27 -0.38
C THR A 428 -5.29 -23.27 0.02
N PRO A 429 -4.92 -23.85 1.18
CA PRO A 429 -3.53 -23.97 1.59
C PRO A 429 -2.70 -24.67 0.51
N GLY A 430 -1.62 -24.03 0.06
CA GLY A 430 -0.69 -24.59 -0.94
C GLY A 430 -1.06 -24.39 -2.43
N VAL A 431 -2.06 -23.58 -2.79
CA VAL A 431 -2.45 -23.34 -4.20
C VAL A 431 -1.83 -22.08 -4.82
N ILE A 432 -1.08 -21.28 -4.05
CA ILE A 432 -0.41 -20.05 -4.55
C ILE A 432 0.60 -20.35 -5.68
N ASP A 433 1.07 -21.60 -5.82
CA ASP A 433 2.02 -22.00 -6.86
C ASP A 433 1.42 -22.07 -8.28
N ASN A 434 0.08 -22.14 -8.43
CA ASN A 434 -0.56 -22.22 -9.75
C ASN A 434 -0.75 -20.83 -10.38
N SER A 435 0.36 -20.17 -10.71
CA SER A 435 0.41 -18.88 -11.42
C SER A 435 -0.50 -18.82 -12.65
N SER A 436 -0.71 -19.94 -13.34
CA SER A 436 -1.57 -20.05 -14.52
C SER A 436 -3.07 -19.94 -14.21
N LEU A 437 -3.56 -20.49 -13.09
CA LEU A 437 -4.95 -20.38 -12.67
C LEU A 437 -5.29 -18.97 -12.20
N TYR A 438 -4.37 -18.33 -11.48
CA TYR A 438 -4.49 -16.92 -11.08
C TYR A 438 -4.48 -15.98 -12.29
N GLN A 439 -3.59 -16.20 -13.27
CA GLN A 439 -3.62 -15.43 -14.51
C GLN A 439 -4.91 -15.65 -15.31
N LEU A 440 -5.40 -16.89 -15.39
CA LEU A 440 -6.65 -17.20 -16.08
C LEU A 440 -7.86 -16.55 -15.39
N SER A 441 -7.89 -16.53 -14.06
CA SER A 441 -8.99 -15.93 -13.28
C SER A 441 -9.10 -14.43 -13.57
N ILE A 442 -7.97 -13.70 -13.56
CA ILE A 442 -7.93 -12.27 -13.89
C ILE A 442 -8.38 -12.05 -15.35
N MET A 443 -7.88 -12.84 -16.30
CA MET A 443 -8.26 -12.71 -17.71
C MET A 443 -9.77 -12.91 -17.92
N LEU A 444 -10.39 -13.87 -17.22
CA LEU A 444 -11.82 -14.14 -17.27
C LEU A 444 -12.65 -12.99 -16.69
N VAL A 445 -12.22 -12.42 -15.55
CA VAL A 445 -12.88 -11.27 -14.91
C VAL A 445 -12.88 -10.05 -15.83
N LEU A 446 -11.86 -9.87 -16.66
CA LEU A 446 -11.74 -8.73 -17.56
C LEU A 446 -12.38 -8.95 -18.93
N ALA A 447 -12.25 -10.15 -19.50
CA ALA A 447 -12.85 -10.47 -20.79
C ALA A 447 -14.38 -10.60 -20.72
N GLY A 448 -14.90 -11.09 -19.60
CA GLY A 448 -16.34 -11.31 -19.37
C GLY A 448 -17.19 -10.04 -19.55
N PRO A 449 -16.86 -8.91 -18.91
CA PRO A 449 -17.65 -7.69 -19.03
C PRO A 449 -17.55 -7.02 -20.40
N VAL A 450 -16.38 -7.06 -21.07
CA VAL A 450 -16.24 -6.61 -22.46
C VAL A 450 -17.21 -7.40 -23.36
N LEU A 451 -17.24 -8.72 -23.19
CA LEU A 451 -18.14 -9.60 -23.93
C LEU A 451 -19.60 -9.29 -23.61
N ALA A 452 -19.95 -9.14 -22.33
CA ALA A 452 -21.30 -8.79 -21.90
C ALA A 452 -21.78 -7.46 -22.49
N GLN A 453 -20.90 -6.47 -22.59
CA GLN A 453 -21.22 -5.17 -23.16
C GLN A 453 -21.49 -5.24 -24.68
N VAL A 454 -20.71 -6.02 -25.42
CA VAL A 454 -20.98 -6.32 -26.84
C VAL A 454 -22.35 -6.99 -27.00
N GLY A 455 -22.69 -7.92 -26.09
CA GLY A 455 -24.00 -8.54 -26.03
C GLY A 455 -25.13 -7.53 -25.77
N ALA A 456 -24.95 -6.63 -24.79
CA ALA A 456 -25.91 -5.58 -24.46
C ALA A 456 -26.19 -4.65 -25.65
N LEU A 457 -25.15 -4.28 -26.41
CA LEU A 457 -25.26 -3.50 -27.65
C LEU A 457 -26.14 -4.18 -28.71
N LEU A 458 -26.08 -5.50 -28.84
CA LEU A 458 -26.92 -6.26 -29.76
C LEU A 458 -28.38 -6.35 -29.31
N VAL A 459 -28.62 -6.32 -27.99
CA VAL A 459 -29.97 -6.36 -27.38
C VAL A 459 -30.60 -4.95 -27.28
N ALA A 460 -29.79 -3.90 -27.28
CA ALA A 460 -30.23 -2.50 -27.12
C ALA A 460 -31.45 -2.06 -27.97
N PRO A 461 -31.63 -2.48 -29.24
CA PRO A 461 -32.84 -2.15 -29.99
C PRO A 461 -34.15 -2.68 -29.38
N VAL A 462 -34.08 -3.84 -28.72
CA VAL A 462 -35.21 -4.46 -28.01
C VAL A 462 -35.48 -3.72 -26.71
N ILE A 463 -34.43 -3.44 -25.94
CA ILE A 463 -34.53 -2.66 -24.69
C ILE A 463 -35.18 -1.30 -24.97
N LEU A 464 -34.67 -0.56 -25.96
CA LEU A 464 -35.25 0.73 -26.36
C LEU A 464 -36.71 0.62 -26.79
N SER A 465 -37.10 -0.47 -27.47
CA SER A 465 -38.50 -0.68 -27.87
C SER A 465 -39.42 -1.03 -26.69
N ALA A 466 -38.92 -1.79 -25.71
CA ALA A 466 -39.65 -2.13 -24.49
C ALA A 466 -39.81 -0.90 -23.60
N LEU A 467 -38.74 -0.12 -23.41
CA LEU A 467 -38.75 1.12 -22.65
C LEU A 467 -39.69 2.15 -23.31
N ALA A 468 -39.63 2.27 -24.64
CA ALA A 468 -40.54 3.11 -25.39
C ALA A 468 -42.00 2.72 -25.16
N ALA A 469 -42.33 1.42 -25.16
CA ALA A 469 -43.67 0.94 -24.88
C ALA A 469 -44.16 1.34 -23.48
N LEU A 470 -43.27 1.29 -22.47
CA LEU A 470 -43.58 1.73 -21.10
C LEU A 470 -43.82 3.24 -21.03
N VAL A 471 -42.92 4.03 -21.63
CA VAL A 471 -42.94 5.49 -21.60
C VAL A 471 -44.08 6.08 -22.43
N THR A 472 -44.60 5.36 -23.43
CA THR A 472 -45.77 5.82 -24.20
C THR A 472 -47.04 6.00 -23.37
N ARG A 473 -47.08 5.49 -22.13
CA ARG A 473 -48.21 5.65 -21.19
C ARG A 473 -48.21 7.00 -20.45
N LEU A 474 -47.10 7.73 -20.42
CA LEU A 474 -46.91 8.97 -19.65
C LEU A 474 -47.41 10.24 -20.36
N GLY A 475 -47.98 10.13 -21.57
CA GLY A 475 -48.57 11.25 -22.30
C GLY A 475 -48.17 11.34 -23.77
N THR A 476 -48.72 12.33 -24.48
CA THR A 476 -48.53 12.50 -25.92
C THR A 476 -47.10 12.93 -26.30
N GLY A 477 -46.48 13.82 -25.52
CA GLY A 477 -45.09 14.24 -25.72
C GLY A 477 -44.09 13.10 -25.53
N ALA A 478 -44.21 12.35 -24.43
CA ALA A 478 -43.40 11.17 -24.15
C ALA A 478 -43.54 10.09 -25.23
N ARG A 479 -44.76 9.87 -25.72
CA ARG A 479 -45.04 8.95 -26.84
C ARG A 479 -44.38 9.37 -28.16
N LEU A 480 -44.35 10.67 -28.46
CA LEU A 480 -43.67 11.19 -29.66
C LEU A 480 -42.15 11.03 -29.55
N ALA A 481 -41.57 11.39 -28.40
CA ALA A 481 -40.13 11.22 -28.13
C ALA A 481 -39.71 9.74 -28.20
N ALA A 482 -40.46 8.84 -27.56
CA ALA A 482 -40.20 7.40 -27.57
C ALA A 482 -40.26 6.80 -28.99
N ARG A 483 -41.23 7.23 -29.81
CA ARG A 483 -41.32 6.81 -31.21
C ARG A 483 -40.15 7.32 -32.04
N ASP A 484 -39.65 8.53 -31.77
CA ASP A 484 -38.50 9.08 -32.50
C ASP A 484 -37.22 8.29 -32.19
N VAL A 485 -36.96 8.00 -30.91
CA VAL A 485 -35.81 7.17 -30.47
C VAL A 485 -35.82 5.78 -31.13
N VAL A 486 -36.99 5.11 -31.17
CA VAL A 486 -37.11 3.78 -31.78
C VAL A 486 -36.98 3.80 -33.30
N ARG A 487 -37.32 4.91 -33.97
CA ARG A 487 -37.16 5.08 -35.42
C ARG A 487 -35.73 5.48 -35.80
N ASN A 488 -35.07 6.29 -34.98
CA ASN A 488 -33.73 6.82 -35.23
C ASN A 488 -32.63 6.06 -34.49
N ARG A 489 -32.73 4.72 -34.40
CA ARG A 489 -31.81 3.85 -33.60
C ARG A 489 -30.33 4.07 -33.89
N SER A 490 -29.99 4.36 -35.13
CA SER A 490 -28.63 4.70 -35.56
C SER A 490 -28.01 5.89 -34.82
N ARG A 491 -28.83 6.79 -34.25
CA ARG A 491 -28.37 7.95 -33.48
C ARG A 491 -28.30 7.61 -31.99
N SER A 492 -29.25 6.83 -31.48
CA SER A 492 -29.38 6.54 -30.05
C SER A 492 -28.52 5.38 -29.55
N LEU A 493 -28.27 4.35 -30.37
CA LEU A 493 -27.49 3.17 -29.98
C LEU A 493 -26.06 3.51 -29.55
N PRO A 494 -25.31 4.36 -30.28
CA PRO A 494 -23.93 4.64 -29.87
C PRO A 494 -23.84 5.53 -28.62
N VAL A 495 -24.80 6.45 -28.44
CA VAL A 495 -24.89 7.26 -27.21
C VAL A 495 -25.14 6.34 -26.01
N LEU A 496 -26.09 5.42 -26.13
CA LEU A 496 -26.34 4.40 -25.10
C LEU A 496 -25.09 3.57 -24.83
N ALA A 497 -24.38 3.16 -25.88
CA ALA A 497 -23.19 2.33 -25.75
C ALA A 497 -22.06 3.05 -24.99
N ALA A 498 -21.83 4.33 -25.30
CA ALA A 498 -20.86 5.16 -24.59
C ALA A 498 -21.22 5.36 -23.12
N ILE A 499 -22.50 5.65 -22.83
CA ILE A 499 -22.98 5.75 -21.45
C ILE A 499 -22.79 4.42 -20.71
N MET A 500 -23.08 3.29 -21.36
CA MET A 500 -22.84 1.98 -20.75
C MET A 500 -21.35 1.72 -20.48
N THR A 501 -20.43 2.07 -21.41
CA THR A 501 -18.98 1.87 -21.17
C THR A 501 -18.48 2.75 -20.04
N THR A 502 -18.83 4.04 -20.06
CA THR A 502 -18.36 5.01 -19.06
C THR A 502 -18.84 4.65 -17.67
N VAL A 503 -20.14 4.31 -17.52
CA VAL A 503 -20.68 3.85 -16.24
C VAL A 503 -19.99 2.55 -15.81
N PHE A 504 -19.81 1.59 -16.73
CA PHE A 504 -19.16 0.33 -16.41
C PHE A 504 -17.72 0.54 -15.90
N VAL A 505 -16.89 1.28 -16.64
CA VAL A 505 -15.50 1.57 -16.26
C VAL A 505 -15.45 2.32 -14.93
N GLY A 506 -16.30 3.34 -14.75
CA GLY A 506 -16.40 4.07 -13.50
C GLY A 506 -16.77 3.17 -12.32
N THR A 507 -17.79 2.31 -12.47
CA THR A 507 -18.17 1.35 -11.42
C THR A 507 -17.10 0.31 -11.15
N MET A 508 -16.36 -0.13 -12.16
CA MET A 508 -15.30 -1.13 -12.00
C MET A 508 -14.11 -0.54 -11.25
N LEU A 509 -13.68 0.67 -11.60
CA LEU A 509 -12.61 1.38 -10.88
C LEU A 509 -13.03 1.68 -9.43
N LEU A 510 -14.25 2.17 -9.21
CA LEU A 510 -14.77 2.41 -7.86
C LEU A 510 -14.86 1.13 -7.03
N ALA A 511 -15.27 0.00 -7.64
CA ALA A 511 -15.30 -1.29 -6.94
C ALA A 511 -13.89 -1.82 -6.65
N PHE A 512 -12.93 -1.59 -7.54
CA PHE A 512 -11.53 -1.98 -7.33
C PHE A 512 -10.89 -1.15 -6.21
N PHE A 513 -10.89 0.18 -6.31
CA PHE A 513 -10.34 1.04 -5.28
C PHE A 513 -11.11 0.92 -3.97
N GLY A 514 -12.44 0.83 -4.01
CA GLY A 514 -13.25 0.58 -2.82
C GLY A 514 -12.97 -0.77 -2.18
N GLY A 515 -12.71 -1.81 -2.98
CA GLY A 515 -12.31 -3.13 -2.49
C GLY A 515 -10.90 -3.14 -1.90
N SER A 516 -9.94 -2.45 -2.52
CA SER A 516 -8.59 -2.27 -1.98
C SER A 516 -8.60 -1.46 -0.68
N ASP A 517 -9.37 -0.37 -0.63
CA ASP A 517 -9.53 0.43 0.60
C ASP A 517 -10.22 -0.39 1.70
N GLN A 518 -11.24 -1.18 1.35
CA GLN A 518 -11.87 -2.11 2.29
C GLN A 518 -10.88 -3.16 2.80
N ALA A 519 -10.09 -3.78 1.93
CA ALA A 519 -9.08 -4.75 2.32
C ALA A 519 -8.02 -4.11 3.24
N SER A 520 -7.56 -2.90 2.92
CA SER A 520 -6.63 -2.15 3.76
C SER A 520 -7.21 -1.81 5.14
N ARG A 521 -8.52 -1.48 5.21
CA ARG A 521 -9.23 -1.23 6.48
C ARG A 521 -9.45 -2.51 7.28
N GLU A 522 -9.63 -3.65 6.61
CA GLU A 522 -9.77 -4.97 7.24
C GLU A 522 -8.43 -5.50 7.76
N SER A 523 -7.32 -5.22 7.07
CA SER A 523 -5.96 -5.57 7.51
C SER A 523 -5.38 -4.61 8.55
N TYR A 524 -6.06 -3.49 8.83
CA TYR A 524 -5.59 -2.50 9.80
C TYR A 524 -5.76 -3.02 11.23
N GLU A 525 -4.62 -3.25 11.90
CA GLU A 525 -4.57 -3.68 13.29
C GLU A 525 -4.70 -2.47 14.23
N ARG A 526 -5.79 -2.45 15.01
CA ARG A 526 -6.05 -1.42 16.01
C ARG A 526 -5.45 -1.82 17.35
N TRP A 527 -4.80 -0.89 18.03
CA TRP A 527 -4.24 -1.15 19.35
C TRP A 527 -5.28 -0.97 20.46
N ASN A 528 -6.21 -0.04 20.27
CA ASN A 528 -7.27 0.36 21.19
C ASN A 528 -8.49 0.83 20.38
N ALA A 529 -9.54 1.35 21.03
CA ALA A 529 -10.69 1.88 20.28
C ALA A 529 -10.34 3.24 19.65
N GLU A 530 -11.00 3.58 18.53
CA GLU A 530 -10.76 4.82 17.80
C GLU A 530 -11.03 6.05 18.70
N GLY A 531 -10.17 7.07 18.59
CA GLY A 531 -10.25 8.26 19.45
C GLY A 531 -9.61 8.08 20.83
N GLN A 532 -8.97 6.94 21.10
CA GLN A 532 -8.30 6.70 22.37
C GLN A 532 -6.78 6.87 22.26
N MET A 533 -6.22 7.41 23.32
CA MET A 533 -4.78 7.49 23.57
C MET A 533 -4.38 6.41 24.56
N MET A 534 -3.40 5.58 24.19
CA MET A 534 -2.75 4.67 25.12
C MET A 534 -1.34 5.16 25.46
N VAL A 535 -0.96 5.05 26.73
CA VAL A 535 0.40 5.27 27.22
C VAL A 535 0.82 4.04 28.01
N ASP A 536 1.79 3.28 27.50
CA ASP A 536 2.38 2.17 28.23
C ASP A 536 3.38 2.70 29.27
N LEU A 537 3.23 2.22 30.50
CA LEU A 537 4.01 2.64 31.66
C LEU A 537 5.25 1.78 31.85
N ASN A 538 5.52 0.88 30.92
CA ASN A 538 6.73 0.08 30.90
C ASN A 538 7.73 0.64 29.89
N GLY A 539 8.98 0.77 30.32
CA GLY A 539 10.13 1.02 29.45
C GLY A 539 11.11 -0.14 29.52
N TRP A 540 12.14 -0.07 28.68
CA TRP A 540 13.24 -1.02 28.68
C TRP A 540 14.51 -0.31 29.16
N THR A 541 15.25 -0.95 30.05
CA THR A 541 16.61 -0.54 30.43
C THR A 541 17.61 -1.50 29.83
N ASP A 542 18.62 -0.93 29.15
CA ASP A 542 19.71 -1.64 28.49
C ASP A 542 19.23 -2.73 27.49
N GLY A 543 18.03 -2.57 26.92
CA GLY A 543 17.42 -3.50 25.96
C GLY A 543 16.88 -4.82 26.54
N THR A 544 17.24 -5.16 27.79
CA THR A 544 17.06 -6.53 28.33
C THR A 544 16.09 -6.60 29.52
N SER A 545 15.95 -5.50 30.27
CA SER A 545 15.15 -5.45 31.50
C SER A 545 13.98 -4.48 31.38
N GLN A 546 12.76 -4.99 31.54
CA GLN A 546 11.56 -4.15 31.51
C GLN A 546 11.34 -3.49 32.89
N ILE A 547 11.25 -2.16 32.92
CA ILE A 547 10.93 -1.37 34.12
C ILE A 547 9.51 -0.83 34.00
N ILE A 548 8.75 -0.92 35.09
CA ILE A 548 7.42 -0.32 35.19
C ILE A 548 7.51 0.95 36.02
N TYR A 549 7.11 2.08 35.44
CA TYR A 549 7.14 3.39 36.08
C TYR A 549 5.85 3.62 36.88
N PRO A 550 5.93 3.93 38.20
CA PRO A 550 4.76 4.14 39.05
C PRO A 550 4.16 5.55 38.87
N ILE A 551 3.98 6.00 37.63
CA ILE A 551 3.58 7.37 37.26
C ILE A 551 2.14 7.46 36.71
N ALA A 552 1.34 6.42 36.91
CA ALA A 552 -0.01 6.34 36.37
C ALA A 552 -0.92 7.51 36.79
N PRO A 553 -0.92 7.99 38.06
CA PRO A 553 -1.70 9.16 38.47
C PRO A 553 -1.30 10.45 37.75
N GLU A 554 0.00 10.66 37.55
CA GLU A 554 0.58 11.81 36.90
C GLU A 554 0.21 11.84 35.42
N VAL A 555 0.41 10.72 34.71
CA VAL A 555 0.00 10.55 33.31
C VAL A 555 -1.50 10.74 33.14
N SER A 556 -2.30 10.22 34.08
CA SER A 556 -3.76 10.38 34.03
C SER A 556 -4.20 11.84 34.20
N THR A 557 -3.50 12.59 35.06
CA THR A 557 -3.78 14.01 35.30
C THR A 557 -3.37 14.83 34.07
N MET A 558 -2.20 14.55 33.51
CA MET A 558 -1.71 15.16 32.27
C MET A 558 -2.71 14.99 31.12
N LEU A 559 -3.18 13.77 30.86
CA LEU A 559 -4.14 13.50 29.78
C LEU A 559 -5.47 14.25 29.97
N ARG A 560 -5.96 14.42 31.21
CA ARG A 560 -7.18 15.19 31.48
C ARG A 560 -6.98 16.70 31.37
N GLU A 561 -5.92 17.21 31.98
CA GLU A 561 -5.75 18.67 32.15
C GLU A 561 -5.12 19.33 30.92
N GLN A 562 -4.18 18.66 30.25
CA GLN A 562 -3.49 19.21 29.08
C GLN A 562 -4.20 18.85 27.77
N PHE A 563 -4.63 17.59 27.63
CA PHE A 563 -5.22 17.08 26.38
C PHE A 563 -6.74 16.93 26.41
N GLY A 564 -7.39 17.32 27.52
CA GLY A 564 -8.84 17.36 27.63
C GLY A 564 -9.52 15.99 27.60
N ALA A 565 -8.85 14.93 28.04
CA ALA A 565 -9.41 13.58 28.04
C ALA A 565 -10.69 13.47 28.90
N ASP A 566 -11.79 12.98 28.29
CA ASP A 566 -13.09 12.86 28.94
C ASP A 566 -13.11 11.71 29.97
N LYS A 567 -12.48 10.60 29.61
CA LYS A 567 -12.36 9.39 30.43
C LYS A 567 -10.91 8.96 30.44
N VAL A 568 -10.40 8.60 31.62
CA VAL A 568 -9.05 8.09 31.80
C VAL A 568 -9.05 6.97 32.83
N SER A 569 -8.53 5.82 32.42
CA SER A 569 -8.41 4.61 33.23
C SER A 569 -6.96 4.15 33.32
N VAL A 570 -6.62 3.64 34.50
CA VAL A 570 -5.32 3.02 34.77
C VAL A 570 -5.51 1.52 34.72
N LEU A 571 -4.98 0.90 33.68
CA LEU A 571 -5.13 -0.52 33.41
C LEU A 571 -3.95 -1.29 33.99
N SER A 572 -4.27 -2.37 34.69
CA SER A 572 -3.28 -3.33 35.16
C SER A 572 -3.33 -4.57 34.30
N GLY A 573 -2.20 -5.19 34.03
CA GLY A 573 -2.12 -6.42 33.26
C GLY A 573 -1.17 -7.40 33.92
N VAL A 574 -1.26 -8.65 33.50
CA VAL A 574 -0.27 -9.66 33.91
C VAL A 574 0.92 -9.55 32.99
N GLN A 575 2.07 -9.21 33.56
CA GLN A 575 3.30 -8.97 32.78
C GLN A 575 3.71 -10.24 32.01
N PRO A 576 4.00 -10.13 30.71
CA PRO A 576 4.50 -11.26 29.93
C PRO A 576 5.90 -11.72 30.41
N ALA A 577 6.42 -12.78 29.78
CA ALA A 577 7.82 -13.16 29.92
C ALA A 577 8.72 -12.10 29.25
N SER A 578 9.91 -11.85 29.81
CA SER A 578 10.89 -11.00 29.10
C SER A 578 11.39 -11.73 27.84
N PRO A 579 11.60 -11.05 26.71
CA PRO A 579 12.17 -11.61 25.47
C PRO A 579 13.55 -12.25 25.62
N GLU A 580 14.22 -12.13 26.76
CA GLU A 580 15.51 -12.78 27.04
C GLU A 580 15.45 -13.68 28.28
N ALA A 581 14.24 -14.00 28.75
CA ALA A 581 14.05 -14.85 29.90
C ALA A 581 14.59 -16.26 29.61
N THR A 582 15.77 -16.56 30.16
CA THR A 582 16.35 -17.92 30.17
C THR A 582 15.92 -18.73 31.38
N ASP A 583 15.16 -18.13 32.29
CA ASP A 583 14.68 -18.77 33.50
C ASP A 583 13.42 -19.62 33.25
N ASN A 584 13.13 -20.51 34.20
CA ASN A 584 11.92 -21.33 34.18
C ASN A 584 10.84 -20.75 35.10
N SER A 585 10.81 -19.42 35.27
CA SER A 585 9.78 -18.78 36.09
C SER A 585 8.41 -19.03 35.46
N PRO A 586 7.38 -19.38 36.27
CA PRO A 586 6.08 -19.72 35.74
C PRO A 586 5.34 -18.46 35.27
N LYS A 587 5.03 -18.40 33.97
CA LYS A 587 4.36 -17.27 33.32
C LYS A 587 3.02 -17.73 32.72
N PRO A 588 1.93 -17.00 32.97
CA PRO A 588 0.60 -17.42 32.50
C PRO A 588 0.42 -17.11 31.01
N LEU A 589 -0.14 -18.08 30.29
CA LEU A 589 -0.52 -18.01 28.89
C LEU A 589 -1.99 -18.39 28.78
N VAL A 590 -2.79 -17.58 28.09
CA VAL A 590 -4.20 -17.92 27.80
C VAL A 590 -4.23 -18.82 26.58
N VAL A 591 -4.80 -20.01 26.74
CA VAL A 591 -4.79 -21.04 25.69
C VAL A 591 -5.92 -20.79 24.70
N LEU A 592 -5.57 -20.71 23.42
CA LEU A 592 -6.54 -20.68 22.32
C LEU A 592 -7.23 -22.05 22.17
N ARG A 593 -8.45 -22.04 21.63
CA ARG A 593 -9.16 -23.26 21.26
C ARG A 593 -8.33 -24.13 20.29
N PRO A 594 -8.37 -25.47 20.41
CA PRO A 594 -7.60 -26.37 19.52
C PRO A 594 -7.95 -26.26 18.03
N GLU A 595 -9.15 -25.78 17.71
CA GLU A 595 -9.61 -25.56 16.34
C GLU A 595 -9.01 -24.31 15.69
N VAL A 596 -8.53 -23.35 16.49
CA VAL A 596 -7.98 -22.08 16.01
C VAL A 596 -6.54 -22.33 15.56
N ARG A 597 -6.27 -22.11 14.27
CA ARG A 597 -4.96 -22.36 13.66
C ARG A 597 -4.44 -21.13 12.92
N CYS A 598 -3.13 -21.09 12.76
CA CYS A 598 -2.40 -20.07 12.03
C CYS A 598 -1.29 -20.79 11.27
N GLU A 599 -1.43 -20.93 9.95
CA GLU A 599 -0.44 -21.58 9.09
C GLU A 599 0.47 -20.52 8.49
N LEU A 600 1.45 -20.06 9.26
CA LEU A 600 2.45 -19.11 8.81
C LEU A 600 3.53 -19.84 8.01
N VAL A 601 3.69 -19.51 6.73
CA VAL A 601 4.85 -19.91 5.93
C VAL A 601 5.77 -18.69 5.89
N SER A 602 6.87 -18.75 6.64
CA SER A 602 7.95 -17.75 6.80
C SER A 602 7.71 -16.33 6.24
N GLY A 603 7.63 -15.34 7.14
CA GLY A 603 8.06 -13.97 6.89
C GLY A 603 6.99 -12.93 6.54
N SER A 604 5.73 -13.32 6.34
CA SER A 604 4.62 -12.37 6.28
C SER A 604 3.31 -13.07 6.62
N ASN A 605 2.37 -12.33 7.21
CA ASN A 605 1.01 -12.80 7.51
C ASN A 605 0.09 -12.44 6.33
N PRO A 606 -0.13 -13.32 5.34
CA PRO A 606 -1.09 -13.03 4.28
C PRO A 606 -2.50 -12.96 4.90
N ALA A 607 -3.31 -12.01 4.45
CA ALA A 607 -4.71 -11.89 4.86
C ALA A 607 -5.43 -13.25 4.73
N GLY A 608 -5.83 -13.84 5.85
CA GLY A 608 -6.51 -15.14 5.91
C GLY A 608 -5.65 -16.36 6.28
N ALA A 609 -4.37 -16.18 6.67
CA ALA A 609 -3.53 -17.28 7.17
C ALA A 609 -3.99 -17.86 8.52
N CYS A 610 -4.77 -17.08 9.29
CA CYS A 610 -5.16 -17.40 10.65
C CYS A 610 -6.67 -17.13 10.83
N ASP A 611 -7.37 -18.01 11.55
CA ASP A 611 -8.81 -17.90 11.82
C ASP A 611 -9.13 -16.84 12.91
N ALA A 612 -8.13 -16.05 13.30
CA ALA A 612 -8.19 -15.06 14.35
C ALA A 612 -7.12 -13.98 14.11
N PRO A 613 -7.24 -12.78 14.75
CA PRO A 613 -6.20 -11.76 14.70
C PRO A 613 -4.82 -12.35 15.04
N PHE A 614 -3.81 -12.00 14.23
CA PHE A 614 -2.48 -12.61 14.31
C PHE A 614 -1.81 -12.41 15.67
N TRP A 615 -2.01 -11.24 16.29
CA TRP A 615 -1.43 -10.95 17.60
C TRP A 615 -1.91 -11.90 18.72
N LEU A 616 -3.03 -12.63 18.54
CA LEU A 616 -3.47 -13.67 19.50
C LEU A 616 -2.50 -14.86 19.56
N PHE A 617 -1.71 -15.05 18.50
CA PHE A 617 -0.68 -16.09 18.41
C PHE A 617 0.71 -15.56 18.80
N SER A 618 0.87 -14.24 18.97
CA SER A 618 2.11 -13.65 19.46
C SER A 618 2.23 -13.87 20.97
N ASN A 619 3.33 -14.51 21.38
CA ASN A 619 3.66 -14.72 22.78
C ASN A 619 4.74 -13.71 23.20
N GLY A 620 4.51 -12.96 24.27
CA GLY A 620 5.58 -12.26 25.00
C GLY A 620 5.67 -10.73 24.84
N SER A 621 4.99 -10.10 23.87
CA SER A 621 5.13 -8.65 23.64
C SER A 621 4.11 -7.78 24.37
N ALA A 622 2.89 -8.30 24.63
CA ALA A 622 1.82 -7.57 25.33
C ALA A 622 1.07 -8.46 26.33
N PRO A 623 0.42 -7.90 27.36
CA PRO A 623 -0.41 -8.66 28.28
C PRO A 623 -1.61 -9.28 27.57
N GLN A 624 -1.75 -10.61 27.66
CA GLN A 624 -2.98 -11.29 27.23
C GLN A 624 -4.11 -11.12 28.26
N ILE A 625 -3.74 -10.98 29.54
CA ILE A 625 -4.69 -10.83 30.66
C ILE A 625 -4.60 -9.40 31.20
N TRP A 626 -5.69 -8.67 31.04
CA TRP A 626 -5.92 -7.34 31.59
C TRP A 626 -6.83 -7.40 32.80
N THR A 627 -6.65 -6.45 33.70
CA THR A 627 -7.34 -6.37 34.98
C THR A 627 -7.69 -4.94 35.33
N GLY A 628 -8.84 -4.77 35.96
CA GLY A 628 -9.33 -3.46 36.39
C GLY A 628 -10.74 -3.54 36.94
N THR A 629 -11.46 -2.44 36.80
CA THR A 629 -12.86 -2.28 37.17
C THR A 629 -13.80 -2.52 35.97
N ILE A 630 -15.11 -2.58 36.23
CA ILE A 630 -16.09 -2.70 35.15
C ILE A 630 -16.08 -1.45 34.25
N ASP A 631 -15.80 -0.27 34.80
CA ASP A 631 -15.72 0.97 34.04
C ASP A 631 -14.48 1.00 33.13
N ASP A 632 -13.39 0.35 33.56
CA ASP A 632 -12.19 0.19 32.72
C ASP A 632 -12.46 -0.71 31.51
N LEU A 633 -13.22 -1.80 31.69
CA LEU A 633 -13.66 -2.63 30.57
C LEU A 633 -14.59 -1.86 29.62
N ALA A 634 -15.47 -1.02 30.16
CA ALA A 634 -16.32 -0.15 29.33
C ALA A 634 -15.48 0.81 28.48
N LEU A 635 -14.39 1.35 29.04
CA LEU A 635 -13.47 2.19 28.28
C LEU A 635 -12.70 1.39 27.23
N ILE A 636 -12.17 0.21 27.56
CA ILE A 636 -11.46 -0.66 26.59
C ILE A 636 -12.34 -0.97 25.38
N LEU A 637 -13.61 -1.29 25.61
CA LEU A 637 -14.55 -1.65 24.55
C LEU A 637 -15.12 -0.43 23.80
N ASP A 638 -15.02 0.77 24.39
CA ASP A 638 -15.76 1.98 24.00
C ASP A 638 -17.29 1.77 23.93
N GLU A 639 -17.81 0.89 24.79
CA GLU A 639 -19.24 0.59 24.90
C GLU A 639 -19.63 0.16 26.32
N GLU A 640 -20.93 0.07 26.60
CA GLU A 640 -21.41 -0.43 27.89
C GLU A 640 -21.11 -1.94 28.05
N VAL A 641 -20.56 -2.31 29.21
CA VAL A 641 -20.35 -3.73 29.55
C VAL A 641 -21.69 -4.44 29.68
N SER A 642 -21.86 -5.54 28.95
CA SER A 642 -23.08 -6.33 28.92
C SER A 642 -23.46 -6.87 30.30
N ARG A 643 -24.76 -7.12 30.54
CA ARG A 643 -25.22 -7.67 31.83
C ARG A 643 -24.61 -9.03 32.14
N ASP A 644 -24.27 -9.80 31.12
CA ASP A 644 -23.70 -11.14 31.27
C ASP A 644 -22.22 -11.04 31.65
N ALA A 645 -21.46 -10.17 30.99
CA ALA A 645 -20.09 -9.84 31.36
C ALA A 645 -20.00 -9.26 32.78
N GLN A 646 -20.89 -8.32 33.15
CA GLN A 646 -20.93 -7.78 34.52
C GLN A 646 -21.21 -8.87 35.57
N ARG A 647 -22.11 -9.81 35.27
CA ARG A 647 -22.42 -10.93 36.17
C ARG A 647 -21.23 -11.89 36.29
N ALA A 648 -20.58 -12.22 35.19
CA ALA A 648 -19.40 -13.08 35.17
C ALA A 648 -18.25 -12.47 36.01
N LEU A 649 -17.92 -11.19 35.78
CA LEU A 649 -16.88 -10.48 36.52
C LEU A 649 -17.17 -10.46 38.04
N ARG A 650 -18.40 -10.14 38.44
CA ARG A 650 -18.81 -10.12 39.86
C ARG A 650 -18.83 -11.50 40.50
N ALA A 651 -18.99 -12.56 39.72
CA ALA A 651 -18.96 -13.94 40.19
C ALA A 651 -17.52 -14.51 40.33
N GLY A 652 -16.49 -13.73 39.98
CA GLY A 652 -15.11 -14.21 39.96
C GLY A 652 -14.71 -14.88 38.64
N GLY A 653 -15.47 -14.66 37.57
CA GLY A 653 -15.12 -15.08 36.22
C GLY A 653 -14.35 -13.99 35.45
N ALA A 654 -14.13 -14.25 34.16
CA ALA A 654 -13.45 -13.37 33.22
C ALA A 654 -14.38 -12.97 32.05
N VAL A 655 -13.97 -11.95 31.31
CA VAL A 655 -14.57 -11.55 30.04
C VAL A 655 -13.51 -11.73 28.96
N SER A 656 -13.77 -12.58 27.99
CA SER A 656 -12.90 -12.66 26.81
C SER A 656 -13.40 -11.71 25.75
N LEU A 657 -12.50 -10.91 25.18
CA LEU A 657 -12.83 -10.08 24.02
C LEU A 657 -12.88 -10.91 22.73
N TYR A 658 -12.38 -12.15 22.79
CA TYR A 658 -12.28 -13.05 21.65
C TYR A 658 -12.85 -14.43 21.99
N PRO A 659 -13.81 -14.96 21.21
CA PRO A 659 -14.35 -16.30 21.43
C PRO A 659 -13.28 -17.40 21.31
N GLN A 660 -12.18 -17.11 20.62
CA GLN A 660 -11.06 -18.03 20.43
C GLN A 660 -10.35 -18.45 21.72
N TYR A 661 -10.48 -17.67 22.81
CA TYR A 661 -9.94 -18.05 24.13
C TYR A 661 -10.93 -18.86 24.99
N VAL A 662 -12.22 -18.86 24.65
CA VAL A 662 -13.26 -19.52 25.46
C VAL A 662 -13.52 -20.93 24.93
N GLN A 663 -13.28 -21.92 25.77
CA GLN A 663 -13.47 -23.34 25.48
C GLN A 663 -14.98 -23.70 25.41
N ASP A 664 -15.31 -24.89 24.92
CA ASP A 664 -16.71 -25.33 24.72
C ASP A 664 -17.53 -25.41 26.02
N ASP A 665 -16.86 -25.51 27.16
CA ASP A 665 -17.49 -25.53 28.49
C ASP A 665 -17.76 -24.13 29.05
N GLY A 666 -17.43 -23.06 28.31
CA GLY A 666 -17.60 -21.68 28.75
C GLY A 666 -16.50 -21.19 29.69
N THR A 667 -15.34 -21.84 29.70
CA THR A 667 -14.19 -21.42 30.51
C THR A 667 -13.03 -20.92 29.63
N ILE A 668 -12.17 -20.07 30.18
CA ILE A 668 -10.82 -19.85 29.64
C ILE A 668 -9.85 -20.79 30.34
N GLN A 669 -8.85 -21.28 29.59
CA GLN A 669 -7.75 -22.06 30.15
C GLN A 669 -6.51 -21.17 30.23
N ILE A 670 -5.86 -21.17 31.40
CA ILE A 670 -4.59 -20.50 31.64
C ILE A 670 -3.56 -21.56 31.96
N ASP A 671 -2.50 -21.60 31.16
CA ASP A 671 -1.36 -22.49 31.32
C ASP A 671 -0.17 -21.69 31.87
N TRP A 672 0.45 -22.19 32.94
CA TRP A 672 1.69 -21.62 33.46
C TRP A 672 2.86 -22.28 32.75
N MET A 673 3.46 -21.55 31.82
CA MET A 673 4.59 -21.99 31.02
C MET A 673 5.90 -21.52 31.65
N PRO A 674 7.01 -22.26 31.49
CA PRO A 674 8.34 -21.73 31.79
C PRO A 674 8.63 -20.49 30.91
N ALA A 675 9.17 -19.42 31.49
CA ALA A 675 9.44 -18.19 30.75
C ALA A 675 10.36 -18.41 29.52
N SER A 676 11.34 -19.30 29.64
CA SER A 676 12.21 -19.77 28.55
C SER A 676 11.50 -20.34 27.32
N THR A 677 10.22 -20.73 27.43
CA THR A 677 9.42 -21.30 26.34
C THR A 677 8.43 -20.30 25.74
N MET A 678 8.37 -19.09 26.30
CA MET A 678 7.50 -18.01 25.84
C MET A 678 8.24 -17.01 24.93
N VAL A 679 9.51 -17.28 24.64
CA VAL A 679 10.43 -16.41 23.92
C VAL A 679 10.88 -17.11 22.63
N GLY A 680 10.62 -16.47 21.49
CA GLY A 680 10.99 -16.95 20.15
C GLY A 680 9.79 -17.36 19.28
N ASP A 681 9.95 -17.24 17.96
CA ASP A 681 8.99 -17.68 16.94
C ASP A 681 8.97 -19.22 16.77
N ASP A 682 9.67 -19.94 17.66
CA ASP A 682 9.84 -21.39 17.60
C ASP A 682 8.57 -22.12 18.08
N GLN A 683 7.53 -22.07 17.24
CA GLN A 683 6.21 -22.66 17.49
C GLN A 683 6.20 -24.20 17.60
N ASN A 684 7.36 -24.86 17.54
CA ASN A 684 7.46 -26.31 17.42
C ASN A 684 7.91 -27.06 18.68
N GLN A 685 8.29 -26.38 19.76
CA GLN A 685 8.52 -27.08 21.03
C GLN A 685 7.22 -27.25 21.82
N LYS A 686 6.61 -28.43 21.70
CA LYS A 686 5.49 -28.87 22.57
C LYS A 686 5.99 -29.09 24.00
N VAL A 687 6.20 -28.01 24.74
CA VAL A 687 6.51 -28.07 26.17
C VAL A 687 5.20 -28.19 26.96
N ALA A 688 5.15 -29.14 27.89
CA ALA A 688 3.99 -29.30 28.76
C ALA A 688 3.95 -28.16 29.81
N PRO A 689 2.76 -27.63 30.15
CA PRO A 689 2.64 -26.58 31.14
C PRO A 689 3.01 -27.07 32.54
N LEU A 690 3.55 -26.18 33.37
CA LEU A 690 3.89 -26.45 34.77
C LEU A 690 2.62 -26.67 35.61
N SER A 691 1.56 -25.93 35.27
CA SER A 691 0.22 -26.10 35.84
C SER A 691 -0.81 -25.46 34.93
N THR A 692 -2.06 -25.93 35.03
CA THR A 692 -3.20 -25.40 34.27
C THR A 692 -4.32 -25.02 35.23
N LYS A 693 -5.00 -23.90 34.98
CA LYS A 693 -6.26 -23.54 35.65
C LYS A 693 -7.32 -23.13 34.62
N THR A 694 -8.57 -23.40 34.96
CA THR A 694 -9.72 -22.91 34.20
C THR A 694 -10.49 -21.87 35.00
N ILE A 695 -11.06 -20.89 34.31
CA ILE A 695 -11.85 -19.81 34.89
C ILE A 695 -13.11 -19.62 34.04
N ASP A 696 -14.28 -19.53 34.67
CA ASP A 696 -15.53 -19.23 33.96
C ASP A 696 -15.42 -17.92 33.20
N ALA A 697 -15.83 -17.90 31.92
CA ALA A 697 -15.70 -16.73 31.07
C ALA A 697 -16.91 -16.48 30.20
N VAL A 698 -17.17 -15.21 29.91
CA VAL A 698 -18.18 -14.77 28.94
C VAL A 698 -17.49 -14.00 27.83
N VAL A 699 -17.97 -14.15 26.59
CA VAL A 699 -17.46 -13.40 25.46
C VAL A 699 -18.20 -12.06 25.33
N GLN A 700 -17.46 -10.95 25.27
CA GLN A 700 -17.97 -9.66 24.81
C GLN A 700 -16.96 -9.07 23.85
N GLN A 701 -17.28 -9.14 22.55
CA GLN A 701 -16.39 -8.66 21.50
C GLN A 701 -16.47 -7.14 21.37
N PRO A 702 -15.33 -6.45 21.17
CA PRO A 702 -15.32 -5.04 20.78
C PRO A 702 -15.93 -4.87 19.37
N ALA A 703 -16.34 -3.64 19.04
CA ALA A 703 -16.88 -3.31 17.71
C ALA A 703 -15.88 -3.61 16.56
N HIS A 704 -14.59 -3.41 16.84
CA HIS A 704 -13.47 -3.78 15.97
C HIS A 704 -12.41 -4.54 16.77
N PRO A 705 -11.66 -5.47 16.16
CA PRO A 705 -10.56 -6.15 16.85
C PRO A 705 -9.51 -5.15 17.37
N ILE A 706 -9.22 -5.19 18.66
CA ILE A 706 -8.22 -4.39 19.38
C ILE A 706 -7.25 -5.29 20.17
N HIS A 707 -6.07 -4.79 20.54
CA HIS A 707 -5.00 -5.53 21.24
C HIS A 707 -5.27 -5.75 22.74
N PHE A 708 -6.41 -6.38 23.07
CA PHE A 708 -6.82 -6.75 24.43
C PHE A 708 -7.41 -8.16 24.43
N GLY A 709 -6.80 -9.11 25.13
CA GLY A 709 -7.24 -10.53 25.11
C GLY A 709 -8.40 -10.82 26.07
N VAL A 710 -8.07 -11.03 27.33
CA VAL A 710 -8.99 -11.39 28.41
C VAL A 710 -8.96 -10.32 29.49
N PHE A 711 -10.13 -9.96 30.00
CA PHE A 711 -10.30 -9.01 31.10
C PHE A 711 -10.89 -9.71 32.34
N MET A 712 -10.40 -9.39 33.54
CA MET A 712 -11.00 -9.83 34.81
C MET A 712 -10.84 -8.79 35.91
N LEU A 713 -11.62 -8.89 36.99
CA LEU A 713 -11.41 -7.99 38.13
C LEU A 713 -10.07 -8.28 38.80
N GLU A 714 -9.41 -7.24 39.30
CA GLU A 714 -8.10 -7.38 39.97
C GLU A 714 -8.16 -8.35 41.17
N SER A 715 -9.27 -8.33 41.92
CA SER A 715 -9.52 -9.28 43.02
C SER A 715 -9.57 -10.73 42.55
N THR A 716 -10.17 -10.96 41.37
CA THR A 716 -10.26 -12.27 40.73
C THR A 716 -8.89 -12.73 40.27
N ALA A 717 -8.13 -11.87 39.60
CA ALA A 717 -6.78 -12.19 39.16
C ALA A 717 -5.90 -12.64 40.34
N ARG A 718 -5.91 -11.89 41.44
CA ARG A 718 -5.17 -12.22 42.65
C ARG A 718 -5.63 -13.52 43.30
N SER A 719 -6.94 -13.81 43.35
CA SER A 719 -7.43 -15.09 43.89
C SER A 719 -7.01 -16.30 43.06
N HIS A 720 -6.76 -16.11 41.76
CA HIS A 720 -6.25 -17.15 40.88
C HIS A 720 -4.71 -17.24 40.84
N GLY A 721 -4.00 -16.42 41.61
CA GLY A 721 -2.54 -16.42 41.70
C GLY A 721 -1.84 -15.66 40.58
N LEU A 722 -2.57 -14.79 39.88
CA LEU A 722 -1.99 -13.84 38.93
C LEU A 722 -1.51 -12.59 39.69
N ALA A 723 -0.38 -12.04 39.25
CA ALA A 723 0.21 -10.82 39.82
C ALA A 723 0.02 -9.65 38.83
N PRO A 724 -1.14 -8.97 38.86
CA PRO A 724 -1.36 -7.81 38.00
C PRO A 724 -0.45 -6.66 38.43
N VAL A 725 0.13 -6.01 37.44
CA VAL A 725 0.95 -4.80 37.56
C VAL A 725 0.36 -3.71 36.70
N THR A 726 0.49 -2.46 37.13
CA THR A 726 -0.02 -1.32 36.37
C THR A 726 0.82 -1.11 35.12
N LEU A 727 0.22 -1.24 33.94
CA LEU A 727 0.99 -1.26 32.67
C LEU A 727 0.57 -0.17 31.70
N ARG A 728 -0.66 0.32 31.76
CA ARG A 728 -1.17 1.24 30.73
C ARG A 728 -2.10 2.28 31.31
N VAL A 729 -1.98 3.51 30.85
CA VAL A 729 -3.03 4.51 30.97
C VAL A 729 -3.76 4.59 29.64
N LEU A 730 -5.07 4.43 29.68
CA LEU A 730 -5.95 4.54 28.51
C LEU A 730 -6.85 5.75 28.71
N ALA A 731 -6.92 6.61 27.71
CA ALA A 731 -7.71 7.83 27.73
C ALA A 731 -8.53 7.99 26.46
N SER A 732 -9.74 8.52 26.56
CA SER A 732 -10.54 8.94 25.40
C SER A 732 -10.35 10.44 25.19
N LEU A 733 -9.91 10.82 23.99
CA LEU A 733 -9.67 12.21 23.63
C LEU A 733 -10.81 12.75 22.75
N PRO A 734 -11.14 14.05 22.87
CA PRO A 734 -12.22 14.67 22.09
C PRO A 734 -11.81 14.97 20.63
N ALA A 735 -10.51 15.02 20.34
CA ALA A 735 -9.94 15.34 19.03
C ALA A 735 -8.60 14.63 18.84
N PRO A 736 -8.18 14.39 17.57
CA PRO A 736 -6.84 13.90 17.27
C PRO A 736 -5.77 14.93 17.66
N LEU A 737 -4.62 14.42 18.09
CA LEU A 737 -3.45 15.23 18.44
C LEU A 737 -2.71 15.68 17.18
N ASP A 738 -2.32 16.95 17.12
CA ASP A 738 -1.39 17.45 16.10
C ASP A 738 0.08 17.26 16.52
N ASP A 739 1.01 17.66 15.65
CA ASP A 739 2.45 17.55 15.92
C ASP A 739 2.89 18.29 17.19
N ALA A 740 2.31 19.45 17.47
CA ALA A 740 2.64 20.23 18.64
C ALA A 740 2.12 19.57 19.93
N ASP A 741 0.93 18.98 19.86
CA ASP A 741 0.35 18.19 20.95
C ASP A 741 1.22 16.96 21.27
N TYR A 742 1.69 16.24 20.24
CA TYR A 742 2.63 15.13 20.44
C TYR A 742 3.93 15.59 21.08
N ASP A 743 4.50 16.71 20.63
CA ASP A 743 5.74 17.22 21.20
C ASP A 743 5.59 17.54 22.70
N GLN A 744 4.44 18.11 23.10
CA GLN A 744 4.13 18.39 24.50
C GLN A 744 3.89 17.11 25.31
N LEU A 745 3.22 16.12 24.70
CA LEU A 745 2.94 14.83 25.32
C LEU A 745 4.26 14.12 25.64
N TRP A 746 5.14 13.97 24.65
CA TRP A 746 6.45 13.36 24.81
C TRP A 746 7.28 14.11 25.85
N GLY A 747 7.23 15.45 25.85
CA GLY A 747 7.91 16.30 26.82
C GLY A 747 7.48 16.02 28.24
N SER A 748 6.17 15.95 28.45
CA SER A 748 5.58 15.66 29.75
C SER A 748 5.88 14.24 30.21
N LEU A 749 5.76 13.23 29.34
CA LEU A 749 6.06 11.84 29.67
C LEU A 749 7.52 11.62 30.06
N ARG A 750 8.46 12.16 29.28
CA ARG A 750 9.90 12.04 29.55
C ARG A 750 10.29 12.71 30.87
N SER A 751 9.64 13.81 31.22
CA SER A 751 9.84 14.49 32.51
C SER A 751 9.43 13.62 33.72
N LEU A 752 8.42 12.76 33.55
CA LEU A 752 7.91 11.88 34.61
C LEU A 752 8.76 10.62 34.80
N THR A 753 9.37 10.11 33.72
CA THR A 753 10.23 8.92 33.76
C THR A 753 11.68 9.21 34.10
N GLY A 754 12.08 10.49 34.07
CA GLY A 754 13.49 10.88 34.27
C GLY A 754 14.36 10.63 33.03
N GLY A 755 13.77 10.67 31.83
CA GLY A 755 14.51 10.58 30.56
C GLY A 755 14.16 9.40 29.65
N THR A 756 13.38 8.42 30.11
CA THR A 756 13.00 7.26 29.29
C THR A 756 11.72 7.52 28.51
N ASP A 757 11.76 7.28 27.20
CA ASP A 757 10.58 7.40 26.35
C ASP A 757 9.62 6.22 26.57
N LEU A 758 8.33 6.54 26.70
CA LEU A 758 7.26 5.57 26.92
C LEU A 758 6.42 5.42 25.66
N LEU A 759 6.05 4.20 25.27
CA LEU A 759 5.19 4.03 24.11
C LEU A 759 3.84 4.74 24.31
N ALA A 760 3.58 5.75 23.50
CA ALA A 760 2.37 6.54 23.52
C ALA A 760 1.77 6.55 22.10
N ARG A 761 0.51 6.13 21.96
CA ARG A 761 -0.15 6.03 20.65
C ARG A 761 -1.61 6.48 20.73
N TYR A 762 -1.99 7.35 19.80
CA TYR A 762 -3.39 7.67 19.52
C TYR A 762 -3.92 6.77 18.40
N GLU A 763 -5.09 6.19 18.61
CA GLU A 763 -5.77 5.37 17.61
C GLU A 763 -6.67 6.26 16.75
N ALA A 764 -6.17 6.68 15.59
CA ALA A 764 -6.93 7.45 14.62
C ALA A 764 -7.84 6.57 13.74
N GLY A 765 -7.68 5.24 13.78
CA GLY A 765 -8.30 4.32 12.84
C GLY A 765 -7.54 4.22 11.51
N PRO A 766 -8.06 3.44 10.55
CA PRO A 766 -7.40 3.22 9.28
C PRO A 766 -7.35 4.53 8.46
N GLY A 767 -6.15 4.93 8.06
CA GLY A 767 -5.94 6.03 7.11
C GLY A 767 -6.58 5.71 5.75
N SER A 768 -6.98 6.74 5.00
CA SER A 768 -7.51 6.53 3.66
C SER A 768 -6.37 6.19 2.69
N THR A 769 -6.47 5.07 1.98
CA THR A 769 -5.48 4.69 0.95
C THR A 769 -5.46 5.66 -0.24
N ILE A 770 -6.48 6.51 -0.35
CA ILE A 770 -6.65 7.53 -1.40
C ILE A 770 -5.72 8.73 -1.15
N GLU A 771 -5.31 8.99 0.10
CA GLU A 771 -4.37 10.07 0.44
C GLU A 771 -2.91 9.64 0.36
N THR A 772 -2.60 8.33 0.44
CA THR A 772 -1.23 7.79 0.52
C THR A 772 -0.74 7.08 -0.74
N SER A 773 -1.53 7.07 -1.83
CA SER A 773 -1.13 6.48 -3.13
C SER A 773 -0.78 7.51 -4.21
N GLY A 774 -0.46 8.74 -3.78
CA GLY A 774 -0.01 9.82 -4.65
C GLY A 774 1.42 9.64 -5.11
#